data_AF-A0A0P1A8V1-F1
#
_entry.id   AF-A0A0P1A8V1-F1
#
_cell.length_a   1.000
_cell.length_b   1.000
_cell.length_c   1.000
_cell.angle_alpha   90.00
_cell.angle_beta   90.00
_cell.angle_gamma   90.00
#
_symmetry.space_group_name_H-M   'P 1'
#
loop_
_entity.id
_entity.type
_entity.pdbx_description
1 polymer ?
#
loop_
_entity_poly.entity_id
_entity_poly.type
_entity_poly.pdbx_seq_one_letter_code
_entity_poly.pdbx_strand_id
1 'polypeptide(L)'
;MAFTANASINWTTLSALRSQKHGVLSASDPLRLKYISIIVNQRAFFHSRNDEESMARPEGVAKLEGSIDKHQHSSFLRSIDLKCPTSQRKLSALVQAVVKTKTNTGDFVPQIVIQSLCTAYRGMHIDEKKKFLLILAQDLHIDTKAALQSAAQYEQNFDKVKDPCGGHVNWKHENVERYLRTFKNLRNAFTPLYETFFQQILSQRENGMLFLVHMRADLLQILRKSASHTETTSLRSLDASLKQYLVSWFGVGFLRLKRVTYEHSPGQLLEKIIRYEAVHPVGTIAELKRRLGNGRRCFAFFHPSIPEEPLVFVHVALMQEMATSMQSIRDGTEQFGDTSQTKAAIFYSISSTQKGLSGVDLGNFLIKEVAKSLKKECPHLKTFATLSPLPHFMSWLETQRYKTDDLLVTLPELDALVDVLHERGNATQLDSPPVAIVLNALMIDKWSEDPILTAVLKPILLKLGVRYIYYEKKRGKALDPVANFHVRNGAIFERINWLADVSQKGLAQSAGMMINYKYDLAHVETNNENYLMHNIIPVGLQPQQTSLWCLHKMRSTHVGKHFSTLTKIGAALLMFGNCAMGQQPTEEELFQMISEVDEDMSGAIDFAEFLQVIDNQKDRAAMFEDDSDMIDAFVACGGKPDKTGFVRKETLVKIVKTDFGLTINIEEMINKLDVNGSGEIEFEEFKAILT
;
A
#
# COMPACT_ATOMS: atom_id res chain seq x y z
N MET A 1 -20.19 48.17 8.25
CA MET A 1 -19.41 47.09 7.62
C MET A 1 -19.14 46.05 8.72
N ALA A 2 -20.04 45.16 9.12
CA ALA A 2 -21.15 44.48 8.44
C ALA A 2 -20.73 43.58 7.28
N PHE A 3 -21.06 42.28 7.26
CA PHE A 3 -21.45 41.37 8.36
C PHE A 3 -21.26 39.92 7.88
N THR A 4 -21.10 38.94 8.77
CA THR A 4 -21.09 37.50 8.40
C THR A 4 -22.49 37.03 7.96
N ALA A 5 -22.55 36.18 6.94
CA ALA A 5 -23.81 35.67 6.38
C ALA A 5 -23.80 34.13 6.28
N ASN A 6 -24.37 33.47 7.30
CA ASN A 6 -24.79 32.08 7.19
C ASN A 6 -26.03 32.00 6.28
N ALA A 7 -26.03 31.08 5.31
CA ALA A 7 -27.15 30.85 4.40
C ALA A 7 -27.78 29.47 4.66
N SER A 8 -28.71 29.41 5.61
CA SER A 8 -29.56 28.23 5.83
C SER A 8 -30.60 28.11 4.71
N ILE A 9 -30.67 26.94 4.06
CA ILE A 9 -31.61 26.69 2.96
C ILE A 9 -32.99 26.37 3.54
N ASN A 10 -33.94 27.29 3.35
CA ASN A 10 -35.29 27.20 3.91
C ASN A 10 -36.26 26.48 2.94
N TRP A 11 -36.96 25.47 3.45
CA TRP A 11 -37.79 24.51 2.68
C TRP A 11 -39.19 25.01 2.28
N THR A 12 -39.40 26.32 2.12
CA THR A 12 -40.74 26.93 2.03
C THR A 12 -41.20 27.34 0.63
N THR A 13 -40.35 27.29 -0.39
CA THR A 13 -40.66 27.85 -1.74
C THR A 13 -41.24 26.84 -2.75
N LEU A 14 -41.68 25.65 -2.32
CA LEU A 14 -42.13 24.56 -3.22
C LEU A 14 -43.65 24.26 -3.20
N SER A 15 -44.45 25.05 -2.47
CA SER A 15 -45.91 24.90 -2.39
C SER A 15 -46.69 25.72 -3.43
N ALA A 16 -46.09 26.79 -3.97
CA ALA A 16 -46.80 27.88 -4.65
C ALA A 16 -46.82 27.82 -6.18
N LEU A 17 -47.24 26.69 -6.78
CA LEU A 17 -47.67 26.65 -8.19
C LEU A 17 -48.60 25.46 -8.56
N ARG A 18 -49.33 24.89 -7.59
CA ARG A 18 -50.14 23.67 -7.78
C ARG A 18 -51.65 23.91 -7.94
N SER A 19 -52.05 24.89 -8.75
CA SER A 19 -53.41 24.95 -9.31
C SER A 19 -53.52 25.97 -10.45
N GLN A 20 -53.77 25.52 -11.68
CA GLN A 20 -54.78 26.16 -12.56
C GLN A 20 -55.17 25.28 -13.77
N LYS A 21 -56.46 24.91 -13.80
CA LYS A 21 -57.34 24.59 -14.94
C LYS A 21 -57.05 23.39 -15.87
N HIS A 22 -58.15 22.74 -16.24
CA HIS A 22 -58.24 21.74 -17.31
C HIS A 22 -58.09 22.35 -18.71
N GLY A 23 -57.62 21.53 -19.65
CA GLY A 23 -57.86 21.70 -21.09
C GLY A 23 -57.90 20.31 -21.75
N VAL A 24 -59.05 19.94 -22.32
CA VAL A 24 -59.20 18.68 -23.08
C VAL A 24 -59.00 18.99 -24.56
N LEU A 25 -58.05 18.30 -25.20
CA LEU A 25 -57.98 18.16 -26.66
C LEU A 25 -57.28 16.85 -27.02
N SER A 26 -57.76 16.19 -28.07
CA SER A 26 -57.22 14.93 -28.58
C SER A 26 -56.41 15.15 -29.86
N ALA A 27 -55.25 14.50 -29.97
CA ALA A 27 -54.59 14.24 -31.24
C ALA A 27 -53.60 13.06 -31.13
N SER A 28 -53.62 12.20 -32.15
CA SER A 28 -52.48 11.35 -32.53
C SER A 28 -51.34 12.22 -33.11
N ASP A 29 -50.08 11.78 -33.04
CA ASP A 29 -49.36 11.10 -34.16
C ASP A 29 -47.88 10.76 -33.76
N PRO A 30 -46.85 10.47 -34.62
CA PRO A 30 -46.08 9.23 -34.41
C PRO A 30 -44.53 9.40 -34.39
N LEU A 31 -43.90 9.25 -33.22
CA LEU A 31 -42.43 9.38 -33.08
C LEU A 31 -41.66 8.11 -32.66
N ARG A 32 -42.31 6.93 -32.61
CA ARG A 32 -41.65 5.68 -32.14
C ARG A 32 -41.00 4.79 -33.22
N LEU A 33 -41.17 5.06 -34.51
CA LEU A 33 -40.81 4.11 -35.59
C LEU A 33 -39.52 4.43 -36.38
N LYS A 34 -38.90 5.61 -36.24
CA LYS A 34 -37.72 6.00 -37.03
C LYS A 34 -36.35 5.49 -36.56
N TYR A 35 -36.28 4.74 -35.45
CA TYR A 35 -35.01 4.26 -34.87
C TYR A 35 -34.72 2.76 -35.06
N ILE A 36 -35.60 2.00 -35.71
CA ILE A 36 -35.45 0.53 -35.91
C ILE A 36 -34.99 0.17 -37.34
N SER A 37 -35.14 1.07 -38.32
CA SER A 37 -34.86 0.80 -39.75
C SER A 37 -33.37 0.68 -40.13
N ILE A 38 -32.44 0.61 -39.16
CA ILE A 38 -30.99 0.46 -39.38
C ILE A 38 -30.53 -1.01 -39.18
N ILE A 39 -31.31 -1.84 -38.48
CA ILE A 39 -30.87 -3.18 -38.02
C ILE A 39 -31.46 -4.33 -38.86
N VAL A 40 -32.56 -4.12 -39.59
CA VAL A 40 -33.17 -5.16 -40.43
C VAL A 40 -33.25 -4.71 -41.89
N ASN A 41 -32.23 -5.03 -42.67
CA ASN A 41 -32.31 -4.98 -44.14
C ASN A 41 -31.48 -6.09 -44.81
N GLN A 42 -31.79 -7.34 -44.46
CA GLN A 42 -31.26 -8.57 -45.10
C GLN A 42 -32.42 -9.49 -45.50
N ARG A 43 -33.26 -9.08 -46.46
CA ARG A 43 -34.24 -10.02 -47.09
C ARG A 43 -34.76 -9.64 -48.48
N ALA A 44 -34.14 -8.67 -49.17
CA ALA A 44 -34.60 -8.14 -50.45
C ALA A 44 -33.56 -8.30 -51.58
N PHE A 45 -32.98 -9.50 -51.74
CA PHE A 45 -32.04 -9.83 -52.82
C PHE A 45 -32.14 -11.31 -53.27
N PHE A 46 -33.36 -11.82 -53.44
CA PHE A 46 -33.63 -13.15 -54.01
C PHE A 46 -34.91 -13.15 -54.85
N HIS A 47 -34.82 -12.69 -56.11
CA HIS A 47 -35.49 -13.22 -57.31
C HIS A 47 -35.41 -12.21 -58.48
N SER A 48 -34.63 -12.52 -59.53
CA SER A 48 -34.93 -12.20 -60.94
C SER A 48 -33.79 -12.65 -61.87
N ARG A 49 -33.98 -13.77 -62.58
CA ARG A 49 -33.48 -14.16 -63.93
C ARG A 49 -31.95 -14.04 -64.24
N ASN A 50 -31.29 -15.06 -64.81
CA ASN A 50 -31.37 -15.52 -66.23
C ASN A 50 -31.00 -14.39 -67.23
N ASP A 51 -30.10 -14.56 -68.21
CA ASP A 51 -29.54 -15.77 -68.88
C ASP A 51 -28.04 -15.60 -69.29
N GLU A 52 -27.44 -16.66 -69.88
CA GLU A 52 -26.30 -16.65 -70.85
C GLU A 52 -24.89 -16.12 -70.39
N GLU A 53 -23.73 -16.62 -70.86
CA GLU A 53 -23.34 -17.85 -71.58
C GLU A 53 -21.79 -18.11 -71.45
N SER A 54 -21.27 -19.12 -72.16
CA SER A 54 -19.84 -19.42 -72.48
C SER A 54 -18.97 -20.18 -71.44
N MET A 55 -17.85 -20.75 -71.92
CA MET A 55 -17.11 -21.88 -71.30
C MET A 55 -15.67 -21.53 -70.85
N ALA A 56 -15.18 -22.19 -69.78
CA ALA A 56 -13.89 -22.90 -69.76
C ALA A 56 -13.64 -23.72 -68.46
N ARG A 57 -12.93 -24.84 -68.60
CA ARG A 57 -12.28 -25.71 -67.57
C ARG A 57 -11.12 -26.46 -68.27
N PRO A 58 -10.20 -27.15 -67.56
CA PRO A 58 -9.94 -27.24 -66.12
C PRO A 58 -8.57 -26.57 -65.80
N GLU A 59 -7.70 -26.84 -64.81
CA GLU A 59 -7.58 -27.79 -63.67
C GLU A 59 -7.11 -27.06 -62.39
N GLY A 60 -6.72 -27.79 -61.34
CA GLY A 60 -5.88 -27.30 -60.22
C GLY A 60 -6.44 -27.64 -58.84
N VAL A 61 -5.86 -28.64 -58.16
CA VAL A 61 -6.31 -29.11 -56.83
C VAL A 61 -5.47 -28.54 -55.69
N ALA A 62 -6.08 -28.42 -54.51
CA ALA A 62 -5.49 -28.16 -53.19
C ALA A 62 -5.04 -26.73 -52.82
N LYS A 63 -5.95 -25.97 -52.21
CA LYS A 63 -5.72 -25.33 -50.90
C LYS A 63 -7.04 -24.99 -50.21
N LEU A 64 -7.38 -25.77 -49.18
CA LEU A 64 -8.67 -25.70 -48.48
C LEU A 64 -8.49 -25.24 -47.03
N GLU A 65 -7.94 -24.03 -46.86
CA GLU A 65 -7.86 -23.34 -45.56
C GLU A 65 -7.72 -21.82 -45.80
N GLY A 66 -8.49 -21.01 -45.05
CA GLY A 66 -8.36 -19.54 -45.06
C GLY A 66 -9.34 -18.74 -45.94
N SER A 67 -10.66 -18.84 -45.71
CA SER A 67 -11.63 -17.86 -46.25
C SER A 67 -12.91 -17.68 -45.40
N ILE A 68 -12.77 -17.48 -44.09
CA ILE A 68 -13.90 -17.14 -43.19
C ILE A 68 -13.48 -16.05 -42.19
N ASP A 69 -13.28 -14.79 -42.64
CA ASP A 69 -13.00 -13.68 -41.68
C ASP A 69 -13.17 -12.22 -42.17
N LYS A 70 -13.62 -11.95 -43.42
CA LYS A 70 -13.54 -10.59 -44.01
C LYS A 70 -14.83 -9.76 -44.09
N HIS A 71 -16.00 -10.30 -43.70
CA HIS A 71 -17.30 -9.62 -43.87
C HIS A 71 -18.20 -9.62 -42.61
N GLN A 72 -17.84 -8.82 -41.60
CA GLN A 72 -18.77 -8.16 -40.65
C GLN A 72 -18.02 -7.24 -39.67
N HIS A 73 -17.55 -6.07 -40.13
CA HIS A 73 -16.99 -5.02 -39.27
C HIS A 73 -17.53 -3.66 -39.73
N SER A 74 -18.08 -2.87 -38.80
CA SER A 74 -18.71 -1.58 -39.11
C SER A 74 -17.70 -0.57 -39.69
N SER A 75 -18.03 0.04 -40.83
CA SER A 75 -17.17 1.00 -41.53
C SER A 75 -16.81 2.20 -40.66
N PHE A 76 -17.76 2.69 -39.85
CA PHE A 76 -17.54 3.79 -38.91
C PHE A 76 -16.35 3.53 -37.97
N LEU A 77 -16.21 2.30 -37.45
CA LEU A 77 -15.19 1.95 -36.46
C LEU A 77 -13.78 1.77 -37.06
N ARG A 78 -13.65 1.75 -38.40
CA ARG A 78 -12.34 1.72 -39.08
C ARG A 78 -11.70 3.10 -39.25
N SER A 79 -12.46 4.18 -39.10
CA SER A 79 -12.00 5.55 -39.32
C SER A 79 -12.68 6.54 -38.36
N ILE A 80 -12.71 6.21 -37.06
CA ILE A 80 -13.11 7.16 -36.01
C ILE A 80 -12.02 8.22 -35.88
N ASP A 81 -12.33 9.46 -36.26
CA ASP A 81 -11.60 10.64 -35.80
C ASP A 81 -12.27 11.20 -34.53
N LEU A 82 -11.59 11.11 -33.38
CA LEU A 82 -12.07 11.68 -32.11
C LEU A 82 -11.75 13.18 -31.97
N LYS A 83 -11.20 13.86 -32.98
CA LYS A 83 -11.14 15.33 -33.02
C LYS A 83 -12.52 15.92 -33.32
N CYS A 84 -13.34 15.27 -34.15
CA CYS A 84 -14.71 15.70 -34.44
C CYS A 84 -15.71 15.39 -33.28
N PRO A 85 -16.42 16.38 -32.72
CA PRO A 85 -17.46 16.15 -31.69
C PRO A 85 -18.62 15.27 -32.16
N THR A 86 -18.93 15.27 -33.46
CA THR A 86 -19.97 14.40 -34.04
C THR A 86 -19.57 12.92 -33.97
N SER A 87 -18.29 12.60 -34.15
CA SER A 87 -17.77 11.24 -33.97
C SER A 87 -17.82 10.81 -32.50
N GLN A 88 -17.49 11.72 -31.57
CA GLN A 88 -17.57 11.46 -30.14
C GLN A 88 -19.01 11.12 -29.71
N ARG A 89 -20.01 11.92 -30.14
CA ARG A 89 -21.44 11.66 -29.86
C ARG A 89 -21.92 10.33 -30.47
N LYS A 90 -21.49 9.99 -31.70
CA LYS A 90 -21.81 8.70 -32.33
C LYS A 90 -21.20 7.52 -31.58
N LEU A 91 -19.95 7.64 -31.11
CA LEU A 91 -19.29 6.64 -30.28
C LEU A 91 -20.02 6.47 -28.95
N SER A 92 -20.27 7.57 -28.23
CA SER A 92 -21.00 7.60 -26.96
C SER A 92 -22.35 6.87 -27.04
N ALA A 93 -23.19 7.24 -28.03
CA ALA A 93 -24.47 6.60 -28.27
C ALA A 93 -24.34 5.09 -28.60
N LEU A 94 -23.29 4.68 -29.32
CA LEU A 94 -23.02 3.28 -29.64
C LEU A 94 -22.65 2.47 -28.38
N VAL A 95 -21.74 2.96 -27.53
CA VAL A 95 -21.36 2.23 -26.30
C VAL A 95 -22.52 2.22 -25.30
N GLN A 96 -23.26 3.32 -25.14
CA GLN A 96 -24.47 3.35 -24.32
C GLN A 96 -25.53 2.34 -24.80
N ALA A 97 -25.75 2.21 -26.12
CA ALA A 97 -26.70 1.24 -26.66
C ALA A 97 -26.29 -0.21 -26.35
N VAL A 98 -25.01 -0.55 -26.55
CA VAL A 98 -24.47 -1.89 -26.25
C VAL A 98 -24.58 -2.22 -24.76
N VAL A 99 -24.23 -1.27 -23.88
CA VAL A 99 -24.32 -1.44 -22.42
C VAL A 99 -25.76 -1.53 -21.92
N LYS A 100 -26.70 -0.78 -22.52
CA LYS A 100 -28.12 -0.82 -22.17
C LYS A 100 -28.91 -1.95 -22.86
N THR A 101 -28.25 -2.78 -23.69
CA THR A 101 -28.86 -3.98 -24.27
C THR A 101 -29.03 -5.05 -23.19
N LYS A 102 -30.22 -5.63 -23.06
CA LYS A 102 -30.50 -6.65 -22.02
C LYS A 102 -29.85 -7.98 -22.41
N THR A 103 -29.33 -8.70 -21.41
CA THR A 103 -28.79 -10.07 -21.53
C THR A 103 -29.74 -11.04 -22.26
N ASN A 104 -31.05 -10.84 -22.12
CA ASN A 104 -32.06 -11.77 -22.66
C ASN A 104 -32.46 -11.49 -24.11
N THR A 105 -31.79 -10.57 -24.83
CA THR A 105 -32.08 -10.26 -26.25
C THR A 105 -31.02 -10.79 -27.24
N GLY A 106 -30.09 -11.61 -26.78
CA GLY A 106 -29.09 -12.30 -27.61
C GLY A 106 -27.74 -11.58 -27.71
N ASP A 107 -26.66 -12.32 -27.44
CA ASP A 107 -25.31 -11.76 -27.21
C ASP A 107 -24.54 -11.33 -28.48
N PHE A 108 -24.94 -11.84 -29.65
CA PHE A 108 -24.16 -11.73 -30.90
C PHE A 108 -23.93 -10.28 -31.38
N VAL A 109 -24.94 -9.40 -31.26
CA VAL A 109 -24.82 -7.99 -31.67
C VAL A 109 -23.93 -7.19 -30.71
N PRO A 110 -24.10 -7.28 -29.37
CA PRO A 110 -23.11 -6.77 -28.42
C PRO A 110 -21.68 -7.27 -28.72
N GLN A 111 -21.50 -8.56 -29.00
CA GLN A 111 -20.17 -9.16 -29.23
C GLN A 111 -19.39 -8.50 -30.37
N ILE A 112 -19.99 -8.38 -31.56
CA ILE A 112 -19.33 -7.78 -32.74
C ILE A 112 -18.97 -6.31 -32.47
N VAL A 113 -19.83 -5.55 -31.78
CA VAL A 113 -19.57 -4.14 -31.49
C VAL A 113 -18.46 -3.99 -30.43
N ILE A 114 -18.47 -4.79 -29.35
CA ILE A 114 -17.40 -4.80 -28.34
C ILE A 114 -16.05 -5.17 -28.99
N GLN A 115 -15.99 -6.22 -29.81
CA GLN A 115 -14.76 -6.63 -30.49
C GLN A 115 -14.25 -5.55 -31.46
N SER A 116 -15.16 -4.89 -32.20
CA SER A 116 -14.82 -3.79 -33.10
C SER A 116 -14.31 -2.56 -32.34
N LEU A 117 -14.98 -2.14 -31.26
CA LEU A 117 -14.56 -1.03 -30.39
C LEU A 117 -13.19 -1.29 -29.77
N CYS A 118 -12.96 -2.50 -29.26
CA CYS A 118 -11.70 -2.87 -28.62
C CYS A 118 -10.55 -3.12 -29.63
N THR A 119 -10.88 -3.26 -30.91
CA THR A 119 -9.89 -3.28 -32.01
C THR A 119 -9.55 -1.86 -32.44
N ALA A 120 -10.54 -0.98 -32.59
CA ALA A 120 -10.32 0.45 -32.85
C ALA A 120 -9.46 1.10 -31.74
N TYR A 121 -9.76 0.85 -30.46
CA TYR A 121 -8.98 1.37 -29.33
C TYR A 121 -7.51 0.91 -29.33
N ARG A 122 -7.20 -0.30 -29.85
CA ARG A 122 -5.80 -0.76 -29.99
C ARG A 122 -5.01 0.04 -31.04
N GLY A 123 -5.68 0.57 -32.07
CA GLY A 123 -5.06 1.40 -33.12
C GLY A 123 -4.99 2.90 -32.80
N MET A 124 -5.70 3.37 -31.78
CA MET A 124 -5.75 4.80 -31.41
C MET A 124 -4.42 5.29 -30.82
N HIS A 125 -4.04 6.52 -31.17
CA HIS A 125 -2.95 7.24 -30.51
C HIS A 125 -3.35 7.71 -29.10
N ILE A 126 -2.37 8.09 -28.27
CA ILE A 126 -2.60 8.36 -26.84
C ILE A 126 -3.63 9.48 -26.57
N ASP A 127 -3.70 10.49 -27.43
CA ASP A 127 -4.67 11.60 -27.31
C ASP A 127 -6.09 11.20 -27.74
N GLU A 128 -6.21 10.21 -28.63
CA GLU A 128 -7.48 9.60 -29.03
C GLU A 128 -7.97 8.66 -27.93
N LYS A 129 -7.07 7.83 -27.38
CA LYS A 129 -7.33 7.02 -26.18
C LYS A 129 -7.78 7.89 -24.99
N LYS A 130 -7.17 9.05 -24.77
CA LYS A 130 -7.63 10.03 -23.76
C LYS A 130 -9.09 10.42 -23.99
N LYS A 131 -9.47 10.77 -25.22
CA LYS A 131 -10.86 11.15 -25.54
C LYS A 131 -11.83 9.99 -25.41
N PHE A 132 -11.43 8.78 -25.82
CA PHE A 132 -12.21 7.55 -25.62
C PHE A 132 -12.46 7.27 -24.13
N LEU A 133 -11.42 7.38 -23.30
CA LEU A 133 -11.51 7.20 -21.85
C LEU A 133 -12.32 8.31 -21.16
N LEU A 134 -12.28 9.55 -21.66
CA LEU A 134 -13.15 10.63 -21.18
C LEU A 134 -14.62 10.36 -21.51
N ILE A 135 -14.95 9.90 -22.72
CA ILE A 135 -16.31 9.49 -23.09
C ILE A 135 -16.80 8.35 -22.18
N LEU A 136 -15.96 7.35 -21.89
CA LEU A 136 -16.32 6.32 -20.91
C LEU A 136 -16.54 6.90 -19.50
N ALA A 137 -15.64 7.75 -19.01
CA ALA A 137 -15.72 8.31 -17.66
C ALA A 137 -16.89 9.28 -17.44
N GLN A 138 -17.36 9.95 -18.51
CA GLN A 138 -18.39 11.00 -18.44
C GLN A 138 -19.75 10.50 -18.92
N ASP A 139 -19.82 9.95 -20.14
CA ASP A 139 -21.09 9.56 -20.76
C ASP A 139 -21.57 8.16 -20.32
N LEU A 140 -20.68 7.35 -19.73
CA LEU A 140 -21.00 6.02 -19.18
C LEU A 140 -20.82 5.97 -17.64
N HIS A 141 -21.05 7.09 -16.96
CA HIS A 141 -21.21 7.11 -15.51
C HIS A 141 -22.60 6.53 -15.08
N ILE A 142 -23.15 6.95 -13.94
CA ILE A 142 -24.48 6.50 -13.48
C ILE A 142 -25.62 7.10 -14.34
N ASP A 143 -26.73 6.38 -14.46
CA ASP A 143 -27.96 6.95 -15.04
C ASP A 143 -28.68 7.75 -13.96
N THR A 144 -28.37 9.05 -13.85
CA THR A 144 -28.85 9.94 -12.79
C THR A 144 -30.37 9.93 -12.64
N LYS A 145 -31.12 9.73 -13.74
CA LYS A 145 -32.58 9.65 -13.70
C LYS A 145 -33.05 8.35 -13.03
N ALA A 146 -32.45 7.22 -13.38
CA ALA A 146 -32.74 5.95 -12.71
C ALA A 146 -32.30 5.93 -11.24
N ALA A 147 -31.16 6.56 -10.92
CA ALA A 147 -30.66 6.70 -9.55
C ALA A 147 -31.61 7.52 -8.67
N LEU A 148 -32.01 8.72 -9.10
CA LEU A 148 -32.97 9.56 -8.36
C LEU A 148 -34.34 8.88 -8.19
N GLN A 149 -34.84 8.19 -9.22
CA GLN A 149 -36.08 7.42 -9.13
C GLN A 149 -35.97 6.25 -8.14
N SER A 150 -34.81 5.59 -8.07
CA SER A 150 -34.56 4.49 -7.13
C SER A 150 -34.36 5.01 -5.69
N ALA A 151 -33.79 6.20 -5.53
CA ALA A 151 -33.58 6.83 -4.22
C ALA A 151 -34.92 7.21 -3.57
N ALA A 152 -35.81 7.89 -4.31
CA ALA A 152 -37.16 8.20 -3.84
C ALA A 152 -37.99 6.93 -3.54
N GLN A 153 -37.78 5.84 -4.28
CA GLN A 153 -38.39 4.54 -3.95
C GLN A 153 -37.81 3.92 -2.68
N TYR A 154 -36.50 4.01 -2.46
CA TYR A 154 -35.87 3.52 -1.23
C TYR A 154 -36.38 4.28 0.00
N GLU A 155 -36.37 5.61 -0.03
CA GLU A 155 -36.86 6.51 1.03
C GLU A 155 -38.32 6.16 1.42
N GLN A 156 -39.24 6.13 0.45
CA GLN A 156 -40.66 5.79 0.63
C GLN A 156 -40.94 4.37 1.17
N ASN A 157 -39.95 3.49 1.21
CA ASN A 157 -40.08 2.16 1.81
C ASN A 157 -39.23 1.99 3.08
N PHE A 158 -38.17 2.79 3.25
CA PHE A 158 -37.45 2.94 4.52
C PHE A 158 -38.36 3.54 5.59
N ASP A 159 -39.05 4.64 5.31
CA ASP A 159 -39.97 5.29 6.26
C ASP A 159 -41.11 4.37 6.75
N LYS A 160 -41.43 3.32 5.97
CA LYS A 160 -42.45 2.31 6.30
C LYS A 160 -41.92 1.15 7.13
N VAL A 161 -40.60 0.93 7.18
CA VAL A 161 -39.97 -0.11 8.01
C VAL A 161 -39.15 0.49 9.15
N LYS A 162 -39.14 1.83 9.27
CA LYS A 162 -38.39 2.56 10.29
C LYS A 162 -39.07 2.43 11.65
N ASP A 163 -38.29 2.13 12.68
CA ASP A 163 -38.72 2.15 14.06
C ASP A 163 -38.99 3.61 14.51
N PRO A 164 -40.20 3.96 15.03
CA PRO A 164 -40.51 5.30 15.48
C PRO A 164 -39.63 5.82 16.63
N CYS A 165 -39.09 4.93 17.46
CA CYS A 165 -38.30 5.27 18.64
C CYS A 165 -36.80 5.21 18.34
N GLY A 166 -36.34 4.20 17.60
CA GLY A 166 -34.92 3.99 17.32
C GLY A 166 -34.42 4.54 15.97
N GLY A 167 -35.31 4.85 15.03
CA GLY A 167 -34.94 5.33 13.68
C GLY A 167 -34.23 4.30 12.77
N HIS A 168 -33.95 3.10 13.28
CA HIS A 168 -33.38 1.96 12.54
C HIS A 168 -34.46 1.14 11.82
N VAL A 169 -34.05 0.12 11.04
CA VAL A 169 -34.98 -0.80 10.37
C VAL A 169 -35.58 -1.78 11.38
N ASN A 170 -36.90 -1.79 11.52
CA ASN A 170 -37.66 -2.83 12.19
C ASN A 170 -37.71 -4.09 11.31
N TRP A 171 -36.77 -5.01 11.55
CA TRP A 171 -36.65 -6.28 10.83
C TRP A 171 -37.85 -7.23 10.97
N LYS A 172 -38.80 -6.96 11.86
CA LYS A 172 -40.05 -7.74 12.03
C LYS A 172 -41.22 -7.16 11.21
N HIS A 173 -41.04 -6.05 10.49
CA HIS A 173 -42.11 -5.41 9.74
C HIS A 173 -42.40 -6.10 8.40
N GLU A 174 -43.68 -6.25 8.05
CA GLU A 174 -44.14 -6.95 6.83
C GLU A 174 -43.52 -6.44 5.51
N ASN A 175 -43.17 -5.15 5.43
CA ASN A 175 -42.61 -4.54 4.23
C ASN A 175 -41.07 -4.66 4.09
N VAL A 176 -40.38 -5.40 4.96
CA VAL A 176 -38.91 -5.53 4.94
C VAL A 176 -38.38 -6.11 3.61
N GLU A 177 -39.04 -7.09 3.01
CA GLU A 177 -38.63 -7.63 1.69
C GLU A 177 -38.69 -6.54 0.60
N ARG A 178 -39.75 -5.72 0.62
CA ARG A 178 -39.95 -4.60 -0.31
C ARG A 178 -38.88 -3.52 -0.13
N TYR A 179 -38.54 -3.18 1.11
CA TYR A 179 -37.44 -2.30 1.47
C TYR A 179 -36.10 -2.82 0.92
N LEU A 180 -35.74 -4.09 1.20
CA LEU A 180 -34.52 -4.73 0.70
C LEU A 180 -34.46 -4.77 -0.84
N ARG A 181 -35.59 -4.97 -1.51
CA ARG A 181 -35.70 -4.89 -2.97
C ARG A 181 -35.44 -3.46 -3.49
N THR A 182 -35.96 -2.43 -2.83
CA THR A 182 -35.66 -1.03 -3.19
C THR A 182 -34.20 -0.64 -2.91
N PHE A 183 -33.61 -1.13 -1.82
CA PHE A 183 -32.18 -0.96 -1.54
C PHE A 183 -31.30 -1.61 -2.62
N LYS A 184 -31.63 -2.84 -3.04
CA LYS A 184 -30.94 -3.52 -4.16
C LYS A 184 -31.09 -2.75 -5.48
N ASN A 185 -32.27 -2.21 -5.78
CA ASN A 185 -32.49 -1.37 -6.97
C ASN A 185 -31.61 -0.10 -6.91
N LEU A 186 -31.56 0.59 -5.76
CA LEU A 186 -30.76 1.79 -5.56
C LEU A 186 -29.26 1.50 -5.72
N ARG A 187 -28.76 0.43 -5.10
CA ARG A 187 -27.36 -0.01 -5.25
C ARG A 187 -27.01 -0.28 -6.72
N ASN A 188 -27.89 -0.95 -7.46
CA ASN A 188 -27.70 -1.22 -8.89
C ASN A 188 -27.75 0.07 -9.75
N ALA A 189 -28.58 1.05 -9.38
CA ALA A 189 -28.70 2.31 -10.10
C ALA A 189 -27.50 3.26 -9.88
N PHE A 190 -26.75 3.08 -8.79
CA PHE A 190 -25.45 3.73 -8.55
C PHE A 190 -24.26 3.00 -9.19
N THR A 191 -24.44 1.81 -9.79
CA THR A 191 -23.38 1.16 -10.57
C THR A 191 -23.14 1.92 -11.89
N PRO A 192 -21.92 2.42 -12.16
CA PRO A 192 -21.63 3.13 -13.41
C PRO A 192 -21.74 2.21 -14.63
N LEU A 193 -22.23 2.75 -15.75
CA LEU A 193 -22.41 1.98 -16.99
C LEU A 193 -21.08 1.45 -17.57
N TYR A 194 -19.95 2.10 -17.28
CA TYR A 194 -18.63 1.60 -17.66
C TYR A 194 -18.23 0.29 -16.95
N GLU A 195 -18.82 -0.06 -15.80
CA GLU A 195 -18.54 -1.36 -15.16
C GLU A 195 -19.23 -2.51 -15.91
N THR A 196 -20.44 -2.28 -16.43
CA THR A 196 -21.10 -3.21 -17.37
C THR A 196 -20.32 -3.33 -18.67
N PHE A 197 -19.70 -2.26 -19.17
CA PHE A 197 -18.79 -2.32 -20.32
C PHE A 197 -17.55 -3.18 -20.04
N PHE A 198 -16.96 -3.11 -18.84
CA PHE A 198 -15.88 -4.01 -18.43
C PHE A 198 -16.33 -5.47 -18.38
N GLN A 199 -17.53 -5.75 -17.84
CA GLN A 199 -18.12 -7.09 -17.82
C GLN A 199 -18.35 -7.65 -19.23
N GLN A 200 -18.89 -6.83 -20.15
CA GLN A 200 -19.08 -7.20 -21.55
C GLN A 200 -17.74 -7.45 -22.27
N ILE A 201 -16.68 -6.71 -21.94
CA ILE A 201 -15.33 -6.99 -22.45
C ILE A 201 -14.81 -8.35 -21.96
N LEU A 202 -15.10 -8.76 -20.72
CA LEU A 202 -14.68 -10.06 -20.22
C LEU A 202 -15.47 -11.23 -20.80
N SER A 203 -16.79 -11.10 -20.96
CA SER A 203 -17.64 -12.20 -21.44
C SER A 203 -17.61 -12.38 -22.96
N GLN A 204 -17.48 -11.31 -23.74
CA GLN A 204 -17.63 -11.35 -25.19
C GLN A 204 -16.30 -11.47 -25.97
N ARG A 205 -15.14 -11.40 -25.29
CA ARG A 205 -13.83 -11.27 -25.96
C ARG A 205 -12.74 -12.16 -25.39
N GLU A 206 -12.11 -12.94 -26.27
CA GLU A 206 -10.84 -13.61 -26.00
C GLU A 206 -9.77 -12.61 -25.54
N ASN A 207 -9.05 -12.95 -24.47
CA ASN A 207 -8.06 -12.07 -23.82
C ASN A 207 -8.63 -10.70 -23.38
N GLY A 208 -9.95 -10.60 -23.13
CA GLY A 208 -10.60 -9.39 -22.61
C GLY A 208 -9.96 -8.85 -21.33
N MET A 209 -9.51 -9.74 -20.43
CA MET A 209 -8.82 -9.37 -19.19
C MET A 209 -7.50 -8.62 -19.46
N LEU A 210 -6.66 -9.13 -20.37
CA LEU A 210 -5.41 -8.46 -20.77
C LEU A 210 -5.68 -7.10 -21.43
N PHE A 211 -6.80 -6.97 -22.16
CA PHE A 211 -7.20 -5.68 -22.72
C PHE A 211 -7.61 -4.66 -21.66
N LEU A 212 -8.33 -5.05 -20.60
CA LEU A 212 -8.63 -4.16 -19.47
C LEU A 212 -7.36 -3.72 -18.73
N VAL A 213 -6.40 -4.63 -18.55
CA VAL A 213 -5.07 -4.31 -17.99
C VAL A 213 -4.32 -3.29 -18.88
N HIS A 214 -4.30 -3.49 -20.20
CA HIS A 214 -3.68 -2.53 -21.12
C HIS A 214 -4.41 -1.17 -21.14
N MET A 215 -5.74 -1.16 -21.12
CA MET A 215 -6.55 0.06 -21.02
C MET A 215 -6.25 0.84 -19.73
N ARG A 216 -6.05 0.14 -18.61
CA ARG A 216 -5.61 0.77 -17.36
C ARG A 216 -4.17 1.30 -17.44
N ALA A 217 -3.28 0.62 -18.16
CA ALA A 217 -1.91 1.11 -18.39
C ALA A 217 -1.90 2.42 -19.22
N ASP A 218 -2.72 2.50 -20.27
CA ASP A 218 -2.94 3.74 -21.04
C ASP A 218 -3.50 4.87 -20.16
N LEU A 219 -4.55 4.56 -19.36
CA LEU A 219 -5.18 5.52 -18.44
C LEU A 219 -4.17 6.08 -17.41
N LEU A 220 -3.35 5.22 -16.80
CA LEU A 220 -2.29 5.63 -15.88
C LEU A 220 -1.19 6.45 -16.57
N GLN A 221 -0.91 6.23 -17.86
CA GLN A 221 0.01 7.07 -18.63
C GLN A 221 -0.58 8.46 -18.91
N ILE A 222 -1.87 8.53 -19.24
CA ILE A 222 -2.61 9.77 -19.49
C ILE A 222 -2.74 10.61 -18.21
N LEU A 223 -3.04 9.98 -17.07
CA LEU A 223 -3.11 10.63 -15.75
C LEU A 223 -1.77 11.21 -15.28
N ARG A 224 -0.63 10.66 -15.74
CA ARG A 224 0.72 11.22 -15.47
C ARG A 224 1.10 12.38 -16.39
N LYS A 225 0.45 12.52 -17.56
CA LYS A 225 0.72 13.56 -18.56
C LYS A 225 -0.26 14.75 -18.52
N SER A 226 -1.42 14.60 -17.88
CA SER A 226 -2.51 15.58 -17.94
C SER A 226 -2.39 16.65 -16.84
N ALA A 227 -2.29 17.92 -17.24
CA ALA A 227 -2.24 19.06 -16.31
C ALA A 227 -3.63 19.64 -15.96
N SER A 228 -4.67 19.37 -16.76
CA SER A 228 -6.03 19.92 -16.53
C SER A 228 -6.74 19.21 -15.37
N HIS A 229 -7.16 19.98 -14.37
CA HIS A 229 -7.78 19.45 -13.14
C HIS A 229 -9.08 18.68 -13.41
N THR A 230 -10.00 19.26 -14.20
CA THR A 230 -11.36 18.74 -14.38
C THR A 230 -11.40 17.40 -15.14
N GLU A 231 -10.67 17.30 -16.26
CA GLU A 231 -10.53 16.03 -17.01
C GLU A 231 -9.93 14.93 -16.12
N THR A 232 -8.94 15.30 -15.30
CA THR A 232 -8.21 14.38 -14.44
C THR A 232 -9.10 13.79 -13.34
N THR A 233 -10.10 14.53 -12.83
CA THR A 233 -11.05 14.02 -11.83
C THR A 233 -11.92 12.88 -12.36
N SER A 234 -12.54 13.03 -13.53
CA SER A 234 -13.34 11.95 -14.16
C SER A 234 -12.46 10.72 -14.45
N LEU A 235 -11.25 10.92 -14.97
CA LEU A 235 -10.31 9.83 -15.26
C LEU A 235 -9.77 9.13 -13.99
N ARG A 236 -9.63 9.84 -12.86
CA ARG A 236 -9.31 9.23 -11.55
C ARG A 236 -10.45 8.36 -11.02
N SER A 237 -11.71 8.75 -11.21
CA SER A 237 -12.87 7.92 -10.86
C SER A 237 -12.89 6.64 -11.70
N LEU A 238 -12.62 6.74 -13.00
CA LEU A 238 -12.50 5.57 -13.88
C LEU A 238 -11.33 4.65 -13.47
N ASP A 239 -10.16 5.18 -13.09
CA ASP A 239 -9.05 4.36 -12.56
C ASP A 239 -9.43 3.66 -11.25
N ALA A 240 -10.17 4.33 -10.35
CA ALA A 240 -10.59 3.75 -9.09
C ALA A 240 -11.52 2.54 -9.28
N SER A 241 -12.59 2.68 -10.09
CA SER A 241 -13.48 1.55 -10.43
C SER A 241 -12.75 0.46 -11.20
N LEU A 242 -11.95 0.79 -12.23
CA LEU A 242 -11.23 -0.22 -13.02
C LEU A 242 -10.15 -0.93 -12.18
N LYS A 243 -9.51 -0.23 -11.23
CA LYS A 243 -8.63 -0.85 -10.24
C LYS A 243 -9.40 -1.81 -9.34
N GLN A 244 -10.52 -1.38 -8.75
CA GLN A 244 -11.33 -2.22 -7.86
C GLN A 244 -11.85 -3.46 -8.59
N TYR A 245 -12.25 -3.31 -9.85
CA TYR A 245 -12.63 -4.41 -10.73
C TYR A 245 -11.46 -5.39 -10.98
N LEU A 246 -10.25 -4.90 -11.25
CA LEU A 246 -9.07 -5.76 -11.40
C LEU A 246 -8.66 -6.43 -10.07
N VAL A 247 -8.85 -5.78 -8.91
CA VAL A 247 -8.55 -6.37 -7.59
C VAL A 247 -9.40 -7.61 -7.30
N SER A 248 -10.68 -7.64 -7.69
CA SER A 248 -11.52 -8.84 -7.46
C SER A 248 -11.18 -10.01 -8.37
N TRP A 249 -10.65 -9.77 -9.57
CA TRP A 249 -10.23 -10.82 -10.50
C TRP A 249 -8.80 -11.33 -10.27
N PHE A 250 -7.85 -10.48 -9.91
CA PHE A 250 -6.43 -10.85 -9.76
C PHE A 250 -6.06 -11.31 -8.33
N GLY A 251 -7.03 -11.79 -7.55
CA GLY A 251 -6.81 -12.31 -6.20
C GLY A 251 -5.89 -13.54 -6.18
N VAL A 252 -5.12 -13.68 -5.08
CA VAL A 252 -4.00 -14.63 -4.94
C VAL A 252 -4.39 -16.07 -5.30
N GLY A 253 -5.59 -16.52 -4.91
CA GLY A 253 -6.08 -17.88 -5.17
C GLY A 253 -6.25 -18.25 -6.65
N PHE A 254 -6.26 -17.28 -7.56
CA PHE A 254 -6.27 -17.53 -9.00
C PHE A 254 -4.86 -17.60 -9.61
N LEU A 255 -3.82 -17.10 -8.91
CA LEU A 255 -2.47 -17.02 -9.46
C LEU A 255 -1.76 -18.38 -9.39
N ARG A 256 -1.26 -18.84 -10.55
CA ARG A 256 -0.51 -20.08 -10.68
C ARG A 256 0.99 -19.80 -10.75
N LEU A 257 1.72 -20.27 -9.73
CA LEU A 257 3.17 -20.28 -9.68
C LEU A 257 3.73 -21.34 -10.67
N LYS A 258 4.65 -20.93 -11.56
CA LYS A 258 5.46 -21.84 -12.38
C LYS A 258 6.95 -21.55 -12.16
N ARG A 259 7.78 -22.59 -12.13
CA ARG A 259 9.25 -22.46 -12.22
C ARG A 259 9.64 -22.22 -13.68
N VAL A 260 10.50 -21.23 -13.92
CA VAL A 260 11.10 -20.93 -15.23
C VAL A 260 12.51 -21.52 -15.28
N THR A 261 12.84 -22.18 -16.40
CA THR A 261 14.16 -22.76 -16.67
C THR A 261 14.54 -22.54 -18.14
N TYR A 262 15.83 -22.49 -18.44
CA TYR A 262 16.30 -22.26 -19.81
C TYR A 262 15.91 -23.39 -20.79
N GLU A 263 15.76 -24.62 -20.29
CA GLU A 263 15.54 -25.82 -21.10
C GLU A 263 14.06 -26.13 -21.33
N HIS A 264 13.19 -25.91 -20.33
CA HIS A 264 11.80 -26.37 -20.36
C HIS A 264 10.77 -25.24 -20.54
N SER A 265 11.22 -23.98 -20.67
CA SER A 265 10.34 -22.81 -20.83
C SER A 265 10.29 -22.33 -22.28
N PRO A 266 9.12 -21.96 -22.84
CA PRO A 266 9.02 -21.45 -24.21
C PRO A 266 9.89 -20.22 -24.44
N GLY A 267 10.56 -20.13 -25.59
CA GLY A 267 11.44 -19.01 -25.92
C GLY A 267 10.75 -17.63 -25.85
N GLN A 268 9.45 -17.56 -26.17
CA GLN A 268 8.65 -16.34 -26.04
C GLN A 268 8.50 -15.87 -24.58
N LEU A 269 8.44 -16.79 -23.61
CA LEU A 269 8.43 -16.45 -22.18
C LEU A 269 9.80 -15.91 -21.73
N LEU A 270 10.88 -16.50 -22.26
CA LEU A 270 12.25 -16.04 -22.00
C LEU A 270 12.50 -14.63 -22.58
N GLU A 271 12.02 -14.33 -23.78
CA GLU A 271 12.05 -12.99 -24.39
C GLU A 271 11.25 -11.97 -23.55
N LYS A 272 10.06 -12.34 -23.09
CA LYS A 272 9.24 -11.51 -22.19
C LYS A 272 9.97 -11.20 -20.88
N ILE A 273 10.64 -12.17 -20.26
CA ILE A 273 11.42 -11.96 -19.04
C ILE A 273 12.59 -10.98 -19.27
N ILE A 274 13.32 -11.11 -20.39
CA ILE A 274 14.36 -10.14 -20.77
C ILE A 274 13.75 -8.72 -20.94
N ARG A 275 12.61 -8.60 -21.64
CA ARG A 275 11.95 -7.32 -21.92
C ARG A 275 11.34 -6.64 -20.69
N TYR A 276 10.99 -7.41 -19.65
CA TYR A 276 10.25 -6.91 -18.47
C TYR A 276 11.07 -6.84 -17.17
N GLU A 277 12.37 -7.17 -17.19
CA GLU A 277 13.26 -7.04 -16.04
C GLU A 277 13.54 -5.57 -15.70
N ALA A 278 13.05 -5.12 -14.55
CA ALA A 278 13.06 -3.71 -14.12
C ALA A 278 14.14 -3.38 -13.07
N VAL A 279 14.67 -4.38 -12.38
CA VAL A 279 15.64 -4.20 -11.28
C VAL A 279 17.06 -4.17 -11.86
N HIS A 280 17.47 -5.21 -12.57
CA HIS A 280 18.80 -5.31 -13.18
C HIS A 280 18.66 -5.80 -14.63
N PRO A 281 18.70 -4.93 -15.66
CA PRO A 281 18.47 -5.32 -17.06
C PRO A 281 19.31 -6.52 -17.51
N VAL A 282 18.73 -7.42 -18.31
CA VAL A 282 19.45 -8.55 -18.91
C VAL A 282 19.97 -8.13 -20.29
N GLY A 283 21.29 -8.00 -20.43
CA GLY A 283 21.90 -7.51 -21.68
C GLY A 283 22.00 -8.57 -22.77
N THR A 284 22.03 -9.86 -22.43
CA THR A 284 22.25 -10.96 -23.40
C THR A 284 21.53 -12.25 -23.03
N ILE A 285 21.29 -13.12 -24.01
CA ILE A 285 20.75 -14.48 -23.79
C ILE A 285 21.70 -15.35 -22.94
N ALA A 286 23.02 -15.12 -23.04
CA ALA A 286 24.02 -15.78 -22.20
C ALA A 286 23.88 -15.38 -20.72
N GLU A 287 23.57 -14.10 -20.45
CA GLU A 287 23.26 -13.63 -19.11
C GLU A 287 21.94 -14.21 -18.59
N LEU A 288 20.89 -14.31 -19.42
CA LEU A 288 19.67 -15.01 -19.02
C LEU A 288 19.98 -16.47 -18.64
N LYS A 289 20.79 -17.17 -19.43
CA LYS A 289 21.21 -18.54 -19.13
C LYS A 289 21.94 -18.63 -17.78
N ARG A 290 22.82 -17.68 -17.44
CA ARG A 290 23.41 -17.58 -16.09
C ARG A 290 22.35 -17.35 -15.00
N ARG A 291 21.39 -16.44 -15.22
CA ARG A 291 20.29 -16.16 -14.28
C ARG A 291 19.26 -17.30 -14.13
N LEU A 292 19.36 -18.34 -14.95
CA LEU A 292 18.53 -19.56 -14.93
C LEU A 292 19.34 -20.85 -14.65
N GLY A 293 20.64 -20.75 -14.34
CA GLY A 293 21.53 -21.89 -14.08
C GLY A 293 21.43 -22.51 -12.68
N ASN A 294 22.29 -23.48 -12.37
CA ASN A 294 22.15 -24.38 -11.21
C ASN A 294 22.05 -23.68 -9.85
N GLY A 295 22.82 -22.61 -9.61
CA GLY A 295 22.76 -21.80 -8.38
C GLY A 295 21.62 -20.76 -8.35
N ARG A 296 20.75 -20.74 -9.36
CA ARG A 296 19.64 -19.79 -9.51
C ARG A 296 18.30 -20.51 -9.58
N ARG A 297 17.23 -19.81 -9.22
CA ARG A 297 15.86 -20.16 -9.59
C ARG A 297 15.16 -18.92 -10.13
N CYS A 298 14.26 -19.12 -11.08
CA CYS A 298 13.32 -18.10 -11.53
C CYS A 298 11.91 -18.68 -11.41
N PHE A 299 11.00 -17.87 -10.92
CA PHE A 299 9.59 -18.22 -10.76
C PHE A 299 8.72 -17.13 -11.36
N ALA A 300 7.59 -17.51 -11.97
CA ALA A 300 6.65 -16.57 -12.55
C ALA A 300 5.21 -16.93 -12.17
N PHE A 301 4.41 -15.90 -11.88
CA PHE A 301 3.00 -16.01 -11.56
C PHE A 301 2.15 -15.69 -12.80
N PHE A 302 1.22 -16.59 -13.12
CA PHE A 302 0.31 -16.50 -14.27
C PHE A 302 -1.14 -16.52 -13.79
N HIS A 303 -2.02 -15.79 -14.47
CA HIS A 303 -3.47 -15.85 -14.22
C HIS A 303 -4.14 -16.70 -15.32
N PRO A 304 -5.13 -17.58 -15.01
CA PRO A 304 -5.78 -18.44 -15.99
C PRO A 304 -6.35 -17.72 -17.21
N SER A 305 -6.88 -16.50 -17.05
CA SER A 305 -7.40 -15.68 -18.16
C SER A 305 -6.32 -14.90 -18.94
N ILE A 306 -5.04 -15.02 -18.55
CA ILE A 306 -3.88 -14.46 -19.26
C ILE A 306 -2.70 -15.47 -19.13
N PRO A 307 -2.79 -16.67 -19.74
CA PRO A 307 -1.87 -17.78 -19.46
C PRO A 307 -0.44 -17.56 -20.01
N GLU A 308 -0.31 -16.70 -21.04
CA GLU A 308 0.94 -16.44 -21.75
C GLU A 308 1.73 -15.22 -21.24
N GLU A 309 1.17 -14.42 -20.31
CA GLU A 309 1.89 -13.28 -19.71
C GLU A 309 2.29 -13.61 -18.26
N PRO A 310 3.59 -13.63 -17.93
CA PRO A 310 4.02 -13.64 -16.53
C PRO A 310 3.65 -12.28 -15.92
N LEU A 311 2.82 -12.25 -14.89
CA LEU A 311 2.35 -10.99 -14.27
C LEU A 311 3.40 -10.40 -13.33
N VAL A 312 4.02 -11.29 -12.54
CA VAL A 312 5.18 -11.04 -11.69
C VAL A 312 6.14 -12.19 -11.91
N PHE A 313 7.43 -11.89 -12.03
CA PHE A 313 8.48 -12.90 -11.93
C PHE A 313 9.53 -12.52 -10.88
N VAL A 314 10.18 -13.54 -10.35
CA VAL A 314 11.04 -13.49 -9.17
C VAL A 314 12.31 -14.30 -9.46
N HIS A 315 13.47 -13.63 -9.43
CA HIS A 315 14.77 -14.29 -9.48
C HIS A 315 15.35 -14.49 -8.08
N VAL A 316 15.87 -15.69 -7.86
CA VAL A 316 16.40 -16.16 -6.57
C VAL A 316 17.80 -16.72 -6.76
N ALA A 317 18.71 -16.38 -5.85
CA ALA A 317 20.01 -17.03 -5.70
C ALA A 317 19.97 -18.04 -4.54
N LEU A 318 20.55 -19.21 -4.73
CA LEU A 318 20.78 -20.18 -3.65
C LEU A 318 22.20 -19.99 -3.13
N MET A 319 22.36 -19.73 -1.82
CA MET A 319 23.62 -19.31 -1.21
C MET A 319 23.82 -19.96 0.16
N GLN A 320 25.04 -19.89 0.70
CA GLN A 320 25.35 -20.37 2.05
C GLN A 320 24.93 -19.36 3.15
N GLU A 321 24.85 -18.07 2.81
CA GLU A 321 24.52 -16.97 3.73
C GLU A 321 23.71 -15.85 3.03
N MET A 322 23.37 -14.79 3.77
CA MET A 322 22.66 -13.64 3.20
C MET A 322 23.58 -12.76 2.36
N ALA A 323 23.24 -12.55 1.09
CA ALA A 323 24.02 -11.71 0.19
C ALA A 323 24.13 -10.25 0.65
N THR A 324 25.31 -9.68 0.45
CA THR A 324 25.64 -8.28 0.76
C THR A 324 25.62 -7.37 -0.47
N SER A 325 25.89 -7.91 -1.66
CA SER A 325 26.04 -7.12 -2.89
C SER A 325 25.65 -7.93 -4.14
N MET A 326 25.39 -7.25 -5.25
CA MET A 326 25.10 -7.94 -6.52
C MET A 326 26.30 -8.74 -7.05
N GLN A 327 27.52 -8.36 -6.68
CA GLN A 327 28.76 -9.10 -6.94
C GLN A 327 28.77 -10.42 -6.16
N SER A 328 28.51 -10.41 -4.83
CA SER A 328 28.45 -11.66 -4.05
C SER A 328 27.35 -12.61 -4.54
N ILE A 329 26.24 -12.07 -5.04
CA ILE A 329 25.20 -12.84 -5.73
C ILE A 329 25.71 -13.48 -7.03
N ARG A 330 26.49 -12.79 -7.87
CA ARG A 330 27.10 -13.38 -9.08
C ARG A 330 28.11 -14.46 -8.69
N ASP A 331 29.17 -14.04 -8.00
CA ASP A 331 30.39 -14.82 -7.78
C ASP A 331 30.10 -16.11 -7.01
N GLY A 332 29.30 -16.01 -5.94
CA GLY A 332 28.86 -17.14 -5.12
C GLY A 332 27.90 -18.13 -5.79
N THR A 333 27.54 -17.92 -7.06
CA THR A 333 26.74 -18.89 -7.85
C THR A 333 27.35 -19.28 -9.19
N GLU A 334 28.40 -18.61 -9.65
CA GLU A 334 29.25 -19.11 -10.73
C GLU A 334 30.19 -20.22 -10.21
N GLN A 335 30.50 -20.20 -8.91
CA GLN A 335 31.19 -21.28 -8.18
C GLN A 335 30.24 -22.34 -7.58
N PHE A 336 29.00 -22.46 -8.07
CA PHE A 336 27.98 -23.32 -7.45
C PHE A 336 28.22 -24.82 -7.73
N GLY A 337 28.66 -25.54 -6.69
CA GLY A 337 28.76 -27.00 -6.69
C GLY A 337 27.43 -27.67 -6.31
N ASP A 338 27.39 -28.27 -5.12
CA ASP A 338 26.23 -29.02 -4.62
C ASP A 338 25.20 -28.14 -3.89
N THR A 339 23.92 -28.47 -4.07
CA THR A 339 22.77 -27.81 -3.44
C THR A 339 22.68 -28.11 -1.94
N SER A 340 23.26 -29.22 -1.46
CA SER A 340 23.27 -29.59 -0.02
C SER A 340 23.88 -28.53 0.90
N GLN A 341 24.83 -27.73 0.40
CA GLN A 341 25.50 -26.68 1.17
C GLN A 341 24.66 -25.38 1.29
N THR A 342 23.56 -25.27 0.54
CA THR A 342 22.74 -24.06 0.51
C THR A 342 21.84 -23.94 1.74
N LYS A 343 21.89 -22.77 2.39
CA LYS A 343 21.15 -22.47 3.63
C LYS A 343 20.26 -21.24 3.48
N ALA A 344 20.55 -20.38 2.49
CA ALA A 344 19.85 -19.13 2.25
C ALA A 344 19.33 -19.04 0.80
N ALA A 345 18.11 -18.52 0.64
CA ALA A 345 17.51 -18.17 -0.63
C ALA A 345 17.33 -16.65 -0.72
N ILE A 346 17.98 -16.02 -1.72
CA ILE A 346 18.07 -14.57 -1.85
C ILE A 346 17.26 -14.07 -3.05
N PHE A 347 16.15 -13.39 -2.78
CA PHE A 347 15.29 -12.75 -3.79
C PHE A 347 15.92 -11.42 -4.25
N TYR A 348 16.55 -11.41 -5.43
CA TYR A 348 17.35 -10.24 -5.90
C TYR A 348 16.73 -9.48 -7.08
N SER A 349 15.69 -10.02 -7.71
CA SER A 349 14.81 -9.26 -8.61
C SER A 349 13.39 -9.77 -8.46
N ILE A 350 12.45 -8.83 -8.30
CA ILE A 350 11.01 -9.04 -8.30
C ILE A 350 10.44 -8.00 -9.26
N SER A 351 10.04 -8.45 -10.46
CA SER A 351 9.59 -7.57 -11.54
C SER A 351 8.12 -7.82 -11.85
N SER A 352 7.29 -6.79 -11.71
CA SER A 352 5.90 -6.78 -12.19
C SER A 352 5.86 -6.25 -13.61
N THR A 353 5.33 -7.05 -14.54
CA THR A 353 5.41 -6.79 -15.98
C THR A 353 4.30 -5.83 -16.44
N GLN A 354 3.11 -5.98 -15.85
CA GLN A 354 1.89 -5.31 -16.28
C GLN A 354 1.69 -3.98 -15.55
N LYS A 355 2.08 -2.88 -16.19
CA LYS A 355 1.89 -1.51 -15.68
C LYS A 355 0.42 -1.20 -15.33
N GLY A 356 -0.55 -1.85 -15.98
CA GLY A 356 -1.98 -1.75 -15.67
C GLY A 356 -2.40 -2.39 -14.34
N LEU A 357 -1.60 -3.31 -13.80
CA LEU A 357 -1.79 -3.88 -12.45
C LEU A 357 -1.08 -3.04 -11.37
N SER A 358 -0.53 -1.86 -11.69
CA SER A 358 0.11 -0.98 -10.71
C SER A 358 -0.84 -0.65 -9.54
N GLY A 359 -0.46 -1.07 -8.33
CA GLY A 359 -1.23 -0.88 -7.11
C GLY A 359 -2.44 -1.82 -6.94
N VAL A 360 -2.66 -2.77 -7.85
CA VAL A 360 -3.45 -3.98 -7.59
C VAL A 360 -2.60 -4.88 -6.70
N ASP A 361 -3.16 -5.38 -5.60
CA ASP A 361 -2.45 -6.31 -4.73
C ASP A 361 -2.58 -7.72 -5.31
N LEU A 362 -1.46 -8.28 -5.78
CA LEU A 362 -1.36 -9.64 -6.29
C LEU A 362 -1.07 -10.64 -5.14
N GLY A 363 -0.98 -10.16 -3.90
CA GLY A 363 -0.93 -10.95 -2.68
C GLY A 363 0.26 -10.59 -1.79
N ASN A 364 -0.02 -10.32 -0.51
CA ASN A 364 0.98 -10.24 0.57
C ASN A 364 1.81 -11.54 0.76
N PHE A 365 1.51 -12.60 -0.01
CA PHE A 365 2.08 -13.94 0.12
C PHE A 365 2.80 -14.45 -1.13
N LEU A 366 3.02 -13.63 -2.17
CA LEU A 366 3.77 -14.04 -3.37
C LEU A 366 5.14 -14.63 -3.00
N ILE A 367 5.86 -13.99 -2.07
CA ILE A 367 7.16 -14.45 -1.59
C ILE A 367 7.02 -15.71 -0.70
N LYS A 368 5.93 -15.83 0.07
CA LYS A 368 5.61 -17.02 0.89
C LYS A 368 5.38 -18.26 0.01
N GLU A 369 4.71 -18.14 -1.13
CA GLU A 369 4.52 -19.25 -2.07
C GLU A 369 5.80 -19.66 -2.80
N VAL A 370 6.64 -18.69 -3.22
CA VAL A 370 7.96 -19.02 -3.77
C VAL A 370 8.84 -19.69 -2.70
N ALA A 371 8.84 -19.20 -1.46
CA ALA A 371 9.59 -19.78 -0.36
C ALA A 371 9.09 -21.20 0.01
N LYS A 372 7.78 -21.47 0.00
CA LYS A 372 7.22 -22.82 0.12
C LYS A 372 7.71 -23.74 -1.00
N SER A 373 7.67 -23.29 -2.24
CA SER A 373 8.16 -24.06 -3.40
C SER A 373 9.66 -24.36 -3.29
N LEU A 374 10.47 -23.38 -2.89
CA LEU A 374 11.90 -23.54 -2.63
C LEU A 374 12.17 -24.49 -1.47
N LYS A 375 11.43 -24.42 -0.35
CA LYS A 375 11.61 -25.32 0.80
C LYS A 375 11.18 -26.77 0.49
N LYS A 376 10.26 -26.97 -0.47
CA LYS A 376 9.92 -28.29 -1.00
C LYS A 376 11.01 -28.86 -1.92
N GLU A 377 11.68 -28.01 -2.70
CA GLU A 377 12.80 -28.42 -3.56
C GLU A 377 14.11 -28.61 -2.78
N CYS A 378 14.36 -27.77 -1.77
CA CYS A 378 15.61 -27.67 -1.02
C CYS A 378 15.29 -27.57 0.50
N PRO A 379 15.01 -28.70 1.19
CA PRO A 379 14.57 -28.69 2.58
C PRO A 379 15.57 -28.09 3.59
N HIS A 380 16.85 -28.01 3.23
CA HIS A 380 17.93 -27.46 4.06
C HIS A 380 17.92 -25.91 4.15
N LEU A 381 17.11 -25.23 3.33
CA LEU A 381 16.98 -23.77 3.37
C LEU A 381 16.36 -23.29 4.70
N LYS A 382 17.15 -22.54 5.47
CA LYS A 382 16.76 -21.93 6.74
C LYS A 382 16.40 -20.45 6.59
N THR A 383 17.14 -19.72 5.75
CA THR A 383 17.01 -18.27 5.62
C THR A 383 16.37 -17.89 4.28
N PHE A 384 15.33 -17.06 4.34
CA PHE A 384 14.71 -16.45 3.17
C PHE A 384 14.88 -14.94 3.31
N ALA A 385 15.55 -14.30 2.37
CA ALA A 385 15.85 -12.87 2.41
C ALA A 385 15.86 -12.25 1.02
N THR A 386 15.72 -10.94 0.90
CA THR A 386 15.88 -10.23 -0.37
C THR A 386 17.27 -9.63 -0.50
N LEU A 387 17.63 -9.14 -1.68
CA LEU A 387 18.57 -8.01 -1.82
C LEU A 387 17.85 -6.95 -2.68
N SER A 388 17.22 -5.99 -2.01
CA SER A 388 16.28 -5.04 -2.62
C SER A 388 16.92 -3.66 -2.83
N PRO A 389 16.65 -2.98 -3.97
CA PRO A 389 17.08 -1.60 -4.18
C PRO A 389 16.30 -0.62 -3.30
N LEU A 390 16.83 0.60 -3.15
CA LEU A 390 16.25 1.67 -2.35
C LEU A 390 15.97 2.91 -3.23
N PRO A 391 14.98 2.85 -4.14
CA PRO A 391 14.93 3.65 -5.37
C PRO A 391 14.75 5.17 -5.20
N HIS A 392 14.41 5.65 -4.00
CA HIS A 392 14.04 7.04 -3.74
C HIS A 392 14.81 7.70 -2.59
N PHE A 393 15.84 7.04 -2.02
CA PHE A 393 16.61 7.59 -0.89
C PHE A 393 17.34 8.89 -1.24
N MET A 394 18.06 8.95 -2.37
CA MET A 394 18.76 10.19 -2.76
C MET A 394 17.78 11.34 -3.03
N SER A 395 16.60 11.04 -3.60
CA SER A 395 15.54 12.04 -3.80
C SER A 395 14.90 12.50 -2.49
N TRP A 396 14.92 11.70 -1.42
CA TRP A 396 14.50 12.11 -0.09
C TRP A 396 15.60 12.91 0.62
N LEU A 397 16.86 12.51 0.48
CA LEU A 397 18.01 13.21 1.06
C LEU A 397 18.09 14.66 0.54
N GLU A 398 17.85 14.86 -0.76
CA GLU A 398 17.74 16.19 -1.37
C GLU A 398 16.60 17.04 -0.76
N THR A 399 15.47 16.44 -0.34
CA THR A 399 14.41 17.18 0.37
C THR A 399 14.74 17.49 1.83
N GLN A 400 15.82 16.92 2.38
CA GLN A 400 16.37 17.31 3.69
C GLN A 400 17.49 18.36 3.58
N ARG A 401 17.95 18.71 2.36
CA ARG A 401 19.13 19.58 2.11
C ARG A 401 19.14 20.91 2.87
N TYR A 402 17.97 21.52 3.05
CA TYR A 402 17.80 22.82 3.71
C TYR A 402 17.30 22.71 5.16
N LYS A 403 17.24 21.51 5.74
CA LYS A 403 16.84 21.33 7.14
C LYS A 403 18.03 21.41 8.08
N THR A 404 17.90 22.21 9.13
CA THR A 404 18.81 22.30 10.28
C THR A 404 18.38 21.32 11.39
N ASP A 405 18.10 20.06 11.01
CA ASP A 405 17.84 18.97 11.98
C ASP A 405 19.18 18.29 12.29
N ASP A 406 19.88 18.80 13.31
CA ASP A 406 21.20 18.32 13.77
C ASP A 406 21.19 16.84 14.22
N LEU A 407 20.00 16.23 14.35
CA LEU A 407 19.84 14.82 14.65
C LEU A 407 20.00 13.94 13.38
N LEU A 408 20.05 14.53 12.18
CA LEU A 408 20.33 13.84 10.91
C LEU A 408 21.82 13.49 10.77
N VAL A 409 22.71 14.46 11.03
CA VAL A 409 24.17 14.31 10.96
C VAL A 409 24.74 15.03 12.17
N THR A 410 25.37 14.29 13.08
CA THR A 410 25.85 14.87 14.34
C THR A 410 27.23 15.47 14.17
N LEU A 411 27.55 16.52 14.93
CA LEU A 411 28.79 17.31 14.76
C LEU A 411 30.06 16.45 14.56
N PRO A 412 30.37 15.41 15.38
CA PRO A 412 31.60 14.62 15.18
C PRO A 412 31.64 13.78 13.89
N GLU A 413 30.49 13.50 13.27
CA GLU A 413 30.44 12.88 11.93
C GLU A 413 30.61 13.93 10.82
N LEU A 414 30.16 15.15 11.07
CA LEU A 414 30.26 16.28 10.14
C LEU A 414 31.68 16.84 10.12
N ASP A 415 32.30 17.05 11.28
CA ASP A 415 33.67 17.51 11.45
C ASP A 415 34.64 16.57 10.69
N ALA A 416 34.53 15.27 10.95
CA ALA A 416 35.34 14.24 10.28
C ALA A 416 35.10 14.16 8.76
N LEU A 417 33.93 14.58 8.26
CA LEU A 417 33.65 14.69 6.82
C LEU A 417 34.23 15.98 6.23
N VAL A 418 34.14 17.09 6.96
CA VAL A 418 34.68 18.40 6.57
C VAL A 418 36.20 18.37 6.51
N ASP A 419 36.88 17.75 7.49
CA ASP A 419 38.34 17.54 7.47
C ASP A 419 38.77 16.77 6.21
N VAL A 420 38.11 15.63 5.95
CA VAL A 420 38.33 14.79 4.76
C VAL A 420 38.06 15.53 3.45
N LEU A 421 37.11 16.47 3.41
CA LEU A 421 36.85 17.33 2.24
C LEU A 421 37.92 18.42 2.08
N HIS A 422 38.35 19.06 3.16
CA HIS A 422 39.40 20.07 3.17
C HIS A 422 40.77 19.51 2.74
N GLU A 423 41.15 18.31 3.20
CA GLU A 423 42.33 17.58 2.72
C GLU A 423 42.36 17.39 1.19
N ARG A 424 41.17 17.29 0.57
CA ARG A 424 40.99 17.10 -0.88
C ARG A 424 40.88 18.41 -1.65
N GLY A 425 41.04 19.56 -0.98
CA GLY A 425 40.86 20.89 -1.58
C GLY A 425 39.39 21.25 -1.90
N ASN A 426 38.43 20.46 -1.43
CA ASN A 426 37.01 20.75 -1.61
C ASN A 426 36.55 21.74 -0.54
N ALA A 427 36.53 23.03 -0.88
CA ALA A 427 36.10 24.10 0.02
C ALA A 427 34.60 24.00 0.35
N THR A 428 34.27 23.44 1.51
CA THR A 428 32.94 23.51 2.10
C THR A 428 32.60 24.95 2.53
N GLN A 429 31.44 25.46 2.12
CA GLN A 429 30.95 26.76 2.61
C GLN A 429 30.56 26.61 4.08
N LEU A 430 31.12 27.48 4.93
CA LEU A 430 31.10 27.36 6.40
C LEU A 430 29.69 27.27 7.00
N ASP A 431 28.71 27.91 6.37
CA ASP A 431 27.30 27.96 6.82
C ASP A 431 26.40 26.89 6.13
N SER A 432 26.98 25.88 5.47
CA SER A 432 26.20 24.84 4.79
C SER A 432 25.49 23.91 5.78
N PRO A 433 24.18 23.62 5.61
CA PRO A 433 23.49 22.61 6.44
C PRO A 433 24.19 21.24 6.36
N PRO A 434 24.19 20.43 7.44
CA PRO A 434 24.95 19.18 7.49
C PRO A 434 24.62 18.20 6.36
N VAL A 435 23.35 18.12 5.95
CA VAL A 435 22.91 17.28 4.82
C VAL A 435 23.42 17.81 3.47
N ALA A 436 23.54 19.13 3.30
CA ALA A 436 24.08 19.72 2.08
C ALA A 436 25.57 19.37 1.91
N ILE A 437 26.33 19.28 3.00
CA ILE A 437 27.74 18.84 2.99
C ILE A 437 27.84 17.36 2.57
N VAL A 438 26.99 16.48 3.13
CA VAL A 438 26.90 15.06 2.73
C VAL A 438 26.51 14.90 1.25
N LEU A 439 25.55 15.70 0.76
CA LEU A 439 25.15 15.70 -0.65
C LEU A 439 26.30 16.17 -1.56
N ASN A 440 27.04 17.22 -1.18
CA ASN A 440 28.19 17.71 -1.94
C ASN A 440 29.31 16.65 -2.01
N ALA A 441 29.60 15.96 -0.91
CA ALA A 441 30.56 14.86 -0.87
C ALA A 441 30.19 13.70 -1.82
N LEU A 442 28.90 13.40 -1.95
CA LEU A 442 28.36 12.40 -2.89
C LEU A 442 28.36 12.83 -4.37
N MET A 443 28.62 14.11 -4.66
CA MET A 443 28.78 14.63 -6.02
C MET A 443 30.24 14.64 -6.50
N ILE A 444 31.21 14.29 -5.64
CA ILE A 444 32.62 14.13 -6.04
C ILE A 444 32.72 12.95 -7.02
N ASP A 445 33.38 13.14 -8.15
CA ASP A 445 33.54 12.05 -9.12
C ASP A 445 34.29 10.87 -8.48
N LYS A 446 33.81 9.66 -8.75
CA LYS A 446 34.34 8.41 -8.18
C LYS A 446 34.45 8.39 -6.65
N TRP A 447 33.65 9.15 -5.89
CA TRP A 447 33.67 9.13 -4.41
C TRP A 447 33.59 7.72 -3.79
N SER A 448 32.95 6.78 -4.48
CA SER A 448 32.79 5.37 -4.06
C SER A 448 34.04 4.51 -4.26
N GLU A 449 35.06 5.01 -4.97
CA GLU A 449 36.39 4.38 -5.12
C GLU A 449 37.38 4.89 -4.05
N ASP A 450 37.08 5.99 -3.33
CA ASP A 450 37.93 6.57 -2.27
C ASP A 450 37.70 5.84 -0.92
N PRO A 451 38.71 5.12 -0.38
CA PRO A 451 38.54 4.33 0.84
C PRO A 451 38.40 5.17 2.12
N ILE A 452 38.89 6.41 2.13
CA ILE A 452 38.84 7.31 3.29
C ILE A 452 37.49 8.05 3.30
N LEU A 453 37.08 8.59 2.15
CA LEU A 453 35.79 9.27 2.02
C LEU A 453 34.62 8.29 2.23
N THR A 454 34.70 7.08 1.68
CA THR A 454 33.68 6.04 1.94
C THR A 454 33.66 5.57 3.40
N ALA A 455 34.79 5.58 4.12
CA ALA A 455 34.81 5.22 5.54
C ALA A 455 34.02 6.21 6.41
N VAL A 456 34.10 7.51 6.13
CA VAL A 456 33.35 8.56 6.85
C VAL A 456 31.89 8.64 6.40
N LEU A 457 31.61 8.53 5.09
CA LEU A 457 30.23 8.58 4.58
C LEU A 457 29.37 7.37 5.00
N LYS A 458 29.97 6.19 5.16
CA LYS A 458 29.29 4.93 5.51
C LYS A 458 28.41 5.01 6.77
N PRO A 459 28.91 5.38 7.98
CA PRO A 459 28.06 5.46 9.17
C PRO A 459 26.92 6.48 9.00
N ILE A 460 27.21 7.64 8.40
CA ILE A 460 26.23 8.72 8.17
C ILE A 460 25.08 8.21 7.30
N LEU A 461 25.39 7.55 6.18
CA LEU A 461 24.38 7.12 5.20
C LEU A 461 23.63 5.87 5.63
N LEU A 462 24.26 4.93 6.34
CA LEU A 462 23.55 3.81 6.95
C LEU A 462 22.51 4.30 7.98
N LYS A 463 22.87 5.29 8.81
CA LYS A 463 21.99 5.92 9.79
C LYS A 463 20.83 6.68 9.13
N LEU A 464 21.11 7.49 8.12
CA LEU A 464 20.08 8.18 7.32
C LEU A 464 19.16 7.18 6.61
N GLY A 465 19.71 6.06 6.09
CA GLY A 465 18.93 4.97 5.49
C GLY A 465 18.00 4.29 6.49
N VAL A 466 18.44 4.04 7.72
CA VAL A 466 17.59 3.52 8.80
C VAL A 466 16.46 4.51 9.13
N ARG A 467 16.74 5.84 9.20
CA ARG A 467 15.68 6.84 9.38
C ARG A 467 14.68 6.85 8.23
N TYR A 468 15.16 6.81 7.00
CA TYR A 468 14.34 6.81 5.79
C TYR A 468 13.38 5.61 5.68
N ILE A 469 13.79 4.44 6.16
CA ILE A 469 12.93 3.25 6.19
C ILE A 469 12.01 3.23 7.41
N TYR A 470 12.55 3.52 8.60
CA TYR A 470 11.84 3.26 9.85
C TYR A 470 10.92 4.40 10.28
N TYR A 471 11.38 5.65 10.23
CA TYR A 471 10.64 6.81 10.75
C TYR A 471 9.88 7.58 9.66
N GLU A 472 10.43 7.73 8.46
CA GLU A 472 9.79 8.53 7.41
C GLU A 472 8.55 7.81 6.84
N LYS A 473 7.35 8.39 7.03
CA LYS A 473 6.06 7.81 6.62
C LYS A 473 5.35 8.58 5.52
N LYS A 474 4.39 7.92 4.88
CA LYS A 474 3.44 8.48 3.91
C LYS A 474 2.06 7.86 4.14
N ARG A 475 1.18 8.59 4.86
CA ARG A 475 -0.14 8.10 5.34
C ARG A 475 0.02 6.86 6.24
N GLY A 476 0.78 6.99 7.32
CA GLY A 476 1.10 5.92 8.29
C GLY A 476 2.11 4.87 7.78
N LYS A 477 2.04 4.48 6.51
CA LYS A 477 2.91 3.45 5.90
C LYS A 477 4.30 4.00 5.53
N ALA A 478 5.29 3.13 5.34
CA ALA A 478 6.66 3.50 5.00
C ALA A 478 6.74 4.37 3.73
N LEU A 479 7.63 5.37 3.72
CA LEU A 479 7.78 6.31 2.61
C LEU A 479 8.33 5.66 1.33
N ASP A 480 9.29 4.73 1.47
CA ASP A 480 9.85 3.98 0.33
C ASP A 480 8.89 2.90 -0.18
N PRO A 481 8.63 2.81 -1.51
CA PRO A 481 7.67 1.87 -2.08
C PRO A 481 8.12 0.41 -2.02
N VAL A 482 9.43 0.12 -2.00
CA VAL A 482 9.99 -1.23 -1.93
C VAL A 482 9.97 -1.74 -0.48
N ALA A 483 10.30 -0.87 0.48
CA ALA A 483 10.10 -1.15 1.90
C ALA A 483 8.62 -1.42 2.23
N ASN A 484 7.73 -0.52 1.80
CA ASN A 484 6.29 -0.67 1.96
C ASN A 484 5.77 -1.97 1.31
N PHE A 485 6.33 -2.42 0.18
CA PHE A 485 6.00 -3.70 -0.43
C PHE A 485 6.46 -4.89 0.43
N HIS A 486 7.73 -4.92 0.85
CA HIS A 486 8.28 -6.06 1.58
C HIS A 486 7.70 -6.21 2.99
N VAL A 487 7.59 -5.13 3.74
CA VAL A 487 7.02 -5.16 5.10
C VAL A 487 5.52 -5.51 5.05
N ARG A 488 4.78 -5.03 4.04
CA ARG A 488 3.41 -5.50 3.74
C ARG A 488 3.35 -6.98 3.39
N ASN A 489 4.41 -7.59 2.87
CA ASN A 489 4.49 -9.04 2.67
C ASN A 489 4.99 -9.79 3.93
N GLY A 490 4.98 -9.15 5.11
CA GLY A 490 5.38 -9.76 6.39
C GLY A 490 6.88 -9.84 6.64
N ALA A 491 7.69 -9.09 5.87
CA ALA A 491 9.15 -9.14 5.99
C ALA A 491 9.71 -8.20 7.08
N ILE A 492 10.76 -8.69 7.74
CA ILE A 492 11.57 -7.94 8.70
C ILE A 492 12.60 -7.11 7.94
N PHE A 493 12.78 -5.84 8.30
CA PHE A 493 13.90 -5.02 7.86
C PHE A 493 15.18 -5.48 8.61
N GLU A 494 15.94 -6.40 8.01
CA GLU A 494 17.03 -7.11 8.70
C GLU A 494 18.34 -6.30 8.74
N ARG A 495 18.77 -5.75 7.60
CA ARG A 495 20.00 -4.92 7.49
C ARG A 495 20.04 -4.06 6.22
N ILE A 496 20.77 -2.95 6.28
CA ILE A 496 21.25 -2.19 5.11
C ILE A 496 22.67 -2.68 4.77
N ASN A 497 22.93 -2.82 3.47
CA ASN A 497 24.23 -3.13 2.89
C ASN A 497 24.82 -1.88 2.23
N TRP A 498 26.05 -1.54 2.59
CA TRP A 498 26.83 -0.44 2.04
C TRP A 498 27.46 -0.82 0.68
N LEU A 499 27.38 0.05 -0.32
CA LEU A 499 27.92 -0.14 -1.68
C LEU A 499 27.60 -1.52 -2.32
N ALA A 500 26.35 -1.94 -2.16
CA ALA A 500 25.83 -3.22 -2.63
C ALA A 500 25.48 -3.24 -4.13
N ASP A 501 25.17 -2.07 -4.70
CA ASP A 501 25.02 -1.83 -6.15
C ASP A 501 25.78 -0.56 -6.54
N VAL A 502 27.04 -0.71 -6.93
CA VAL A 502 27.91 0.36 -7.44
C VAL A 502 27.64 0.74 -8.91
N SER A 503 26.54 0.26 -9.53
CA SER A 503 26.14 0.75 -10.84
C SER A 503 25.73 2.23 -10.78
N GLN A 504 25.80 2.92 -11.92
CA GLN A 504 25.31 4.31 -12.04
C GLN A 504 23.85 4.46 -11.56
N LYS A 505 23.03 3.42 -11.72
CA LYS A 505 21.65 3.37 -11.20
C LYS A 505 21.62 3.28 -9.68
N GLY A 506 22.36 2.35 -9.08
CA GLY A 506 22.40 2.17 -7.62
C GLY A 506 22.99 3.39 -6.89
N LEU A 507 24.07 3.96 -7.42
CA LEU A 507 24.66 5.20 -6.91
C LEU A 507 23.66 6.38 -6.97
N ALA A 508 23.00 6.60 -8.10
CA ALA A 508 22.03 7.69 -8.26
C ALA A 508 20.72 7.49 -7.46
N GLN A 509 20.34 6.25 -7.13
CA GLN A 509 19.13 5.98 -6.36
C GLN A 509 19.34 6.03 -4.84
N SER A 510 20.46 5.48 -4.35
CA SER A 510 20.66 5.19 -2.92
C SER A 510 22.10 5.32 -2.42
N ALA A 511 22.98 6.04 -3.13
CA ALA A 511 24.42 6.02 -2.89
C ALA A 511 24.99 4.57 -2.88
N GLY A 512 24.40 3.69 -3.70
CA GLY A 512 24.76 2.28 -3.82
C GLY A 512 24.26 1.38 -2.69
N MET A 513 23.47 1.89 -1.74
CA MET A 513 22.91 1.07 -0.65
C MET A 513 21.77 0.16 -1.14
N MET A 514 21.74 -1.08 -0.65
CA MET A 514 20.63 -2.03 -0.83
C MET A 514 20.23 -2.64 0.51
N ILE A 515 19.01 -3.17 0.61
CA ILE A 515 18.45 -3.67 1.87
C ILE A 515 18.13 -5.16 1.77
N ASN A 516 18.45 -5.93 2.81
CA ASN A 516 17.90 -7.28 2.95
C ASN A 516 16.60 -7.20 3.78
N TYR A 517 15.47 -7.59 3.17
CA TYR A 517 14.24 -7.88 3.89
C TYR A 517 14.14 -9.39 4.13
N LYS A 518 13.99 -9.81 5.38
CA LYS A 518 13.99 -11.21 5.81
C LYS A 518 12.58 -11.72 6.00
N TYR A 519 12.32 -12.89 5.44
CA TYR A 519 11.04 -13.59 5.49
C TYR A 519 11.13 -14.75 6.47
N ASP A 520 10.79 -14.50 7.74
CA ASP A 520 10.52 -15.59 8.67
C ASP A 520 9.14 -16.18 8.37
N LEU A 521 9.13 -17.40 7.83
CA LEU A 521 7.92 -18.06 7.37
C LEU A 521 6.92 -18.39 8.50
N ALA A 522 7.35 -18.38 9.76
CA ALA A 522 6.46 -18.49 10.91
C ALA A 522 5.75 -17.15 11.21
N HIS A 523 6.50 -16.05 11.26
CA HIS A 523 6.01 -14.74 11.73
C HIS A 523 5.49 -13.80 10.62
N VAL A 524 5.54 -14.19 9.34
CA VAL A 524 5.08 -13.38 8.20
C VAL A 524 3.63 -12.87 8.34
N GLU A 525 2.73 -13.63 8.99
CA GLU A 525 1.34 -13.20 9.18
C GLU A 525 1.21 -12.14 10.28
N THR A 526 1.79 -12.37 11.47
CA THR A 526 1.87 -11.38 12.55
C THR A 526 2.60 -10.09 12.11
N ASN A 527 3.68 -10.21 11.34
CA ASN A 527 4.40 -9.06 10.77
C ASN A 527 3.56 -8.27 9.76
N ASN A 528 2.72 -8.95 8.97
CA ASN A 528 1.80 -8.31 8.04
C ASN A 528 0.70 -7.54 8.80
N GLU A 529 0.13 -8.15 9.83
CA GLU A 529 -0.90 -7.55 10.69
C GLU A 529 -0.38 -6.32 11.44
N ASN A 530 0.77 -6.43 12.12
CA ASN A 530 1.41 -5.33 12.85
C ASN A 530 1.72 -4.13 11.94
N TYR A 531 2.12 -4.37 10.69
CA TYR A 531 2.33 -3.29 9.73
C TYR A 531 1.03 -2.74 9.12
N LEU A 532 0.00 -3.57 8.91
CA LEU A 532 -1.26 -3.14 8.31
C LEU A 532 -2.17 -2.39 9.29
N MET A 533 -2.29 -2.85 10.53
CA MET A 533 -3.09 -2.22 11.57
C MET A 533 -2.28 -1.13 12.29
N HIS A 534 -1.21 -1.51 12.98
CA HIS A 534 -0.47 -0.63 13.91
C HIS A 534 0.64 0.21 13.24
N ASN A 535 0.88 0.06 11.93
CA ASN A 535 1.94 0.76 11.15
C ASN A 535 3.40 0.41 11.57
N ILE A 536 3.58 -0.57 12.46
CA ILE A 536 4.88 -0.99 13.00
C ILE A 536 5.69 -1.71 11.92
N ILE A 537 6.98 -1.39 11.80
CA ILE A 537 7.91 -2.08 10.89
C ILE A 537 8.76 -3.04 11.73
N PRO A 538 8.66 -4.37 11.55
CA PRO A 538 9.56 -5.32 12.22
C PRO A 538 11.00 -5.09 11.78
N VAL A 539 11.92 -5.02 12.74
CA VAL A 539 13.34 -4.68 12.55
C VAL A 539 14.28 -5.73 13.11
N GLY A 540 15.38 -5.99 12.41
CA GLY A 540 16.49 -6.82 12.86
C GLY A 540 17.55 -6.03 13.65
N LEU A 541 18.56 -6.76 14.12
CA LEU A 541 19.57 -6.25 15.06
C LEU A 541 20.38 -5.05 14.53
N GLN A 542 20.75 -5.01 13.25
CA GLN A 542 21.59 -3.93 12.72
C GLN A 542 20.82 -2.58 12.64
N PRO A 543 19.58 -2.51 12.11
CA PRO A 543 18.74 -1.32 12.24
C PRO A 543 18.48 -0.92 13.68
N GLN A 544 18.21 -1.88 14.59
CA GLN A 544 18.00 -1.60 16.03
C GLN A 544 19.24 -0.97 16.69
N GLN A 545 20.44 -1.51 16.45
CA GLN A 545 21.69 -0.94 16.98
C GLN A 545 21.92 0.48 16.44
N THR A 546 21.59 0.71 15.16
CA THR A 546 21.73 2.02 14.51
C THR A 546 20.70 3.03 15.06
N SER A 547 19.45 2.62 15.29
CA SER A 547 18.40 3.51 15.83
C SER A 547 18.53 3.75 17.34
N LEU A 548 18.97 2.76 18.13
CA LEU A 548 19.30 2.94 19.54
C LEU A 548 20.49 3.89 19.72
N TRP A 549 21.49 3.86 18.82
CA TRP A 549 22.56 4.85 18.79
C TRP A 549 22.02 6.27 18.53
N CYS A 550 21.08 6.43 17.58
CA CYS A 550 20.37 7.70 17.40
C CYS A 550 19.64 8.14 18.68
N LEU A 551 18.81 7.28 19.26
CA LEU A 551 18.01 7.60 20.46
C LEU A 551 18.86 7.95 21.68
N HIS A 552 19.97 7.24 21.89
CA HIS A 552 20.90 7.51 22.98
C HIS A 552 21.60 8.87 22.78
N LYS A 553 22.00 9.20 21.54
CA LYS A 553 22.66 10.47 21.22
C LYS A 553 21.70 11.66 21.24
N MET A 554 20.48 11.50 20.72
CA MET A 554 19.37 12.47 20.82
C MET A 554 19.04 12.82 22.27
N ARG A 555 18.98 11.82 23.17
CA ARG A 555 18.76 12.03 24.61
C ARG A 555 19.91 12.77 25.30
N SER A 556 21.09 12.83 24.70
CA SER A 556 22.28 13.49 25.26
C SER A 556 22.44 14.96 24.83
N THR A 557 21.65 15.48 23.88
CA THR A 557 21.79 16.83 23.35
C THR A 557 20.59 17.73 23.64
N HIS A 558 20.67 18.43 24.77
CA HIS A 558 20.07 19.76 25.03
C HIS A 558 18.55 20.01 25.03
N VAL A 559 17.70 18.99 25.23
CA VAL A 559 16.38 19.18 25.92
C VAL A 559 16.18 18.21 27.11
N GLY A 560 17.25 17.53 27.55
CA GLY A 560 17.14 16.36 28.44
C GLY A 560 17.00 16.59 29.95
N LYS A 561 17.11 17.82 30.48
CA LYS A 561 17.29 18.03 31.93
C LYS A 561 16.04 17.97 32.82
N HIS A 562 14.83 18.01 32.26
CA HIS A 562 13.59 17.86 33.04
C HIS A 562 12.62 16.78 32.51
N PHE A 563 12.86 16.22 31.33
CA PHE A 563 11.91 15.37 30.61
C PHE A 563 12.15 13.85 30.75
N SER A 564 12.79 13.41 31.84
CA SER A 564 13.02 11.97 32.09
C SER A 564 12.78 11.51 33.53
N THR A 565 12.37 12.42 34.42
CA THR A 565 12.28 12.15 35.87
C THR A 565 10.90 11.63 36.25
N LEU A 566 9.82 12.30 35.81
CA LEU A 566 8.44 11.94 36.17
C LEU A 566 7.94 10.67 35.47
N THR A 567 8.18 10.54 34.16
CA THR A 567 7.69 9.43 33.30
C THR A 567 8.14 8.04 33.75
N LYS A 568 9.16 7.95 34.62
CA LYS A 568 9.66 6.69 35.19
C LYS A 568 9.21 6.43 36.62
N ILE A 569 8.88 7.48 37.38
CA ILE A 569 8.47 7.32 38.78
C ILE A 569 7.04 6.77 38.84
N GLY A 570 6.09 7.36 38.10
CA GLY A 570 4.71 6.83 38.03
C GLY A 570 4.64 5.41 37.50
N ALA A 571 5.38 5.10 36.42
CA ALA A 571 5.47 3.75 35.87
C ALA A 571 6.10 2.75 36.86
N ALA A 572 7.14 3.13 37.61
CA ALA A 572 7.75 2.25 38.61
C ALA A 572 6.81 1.99 39.81
N LEU A 573 6.06 3.00 40.25
CA LEU A 573 5.08 2.88 41.34
C LEU A 573 3.91 1.95 40.95
N LEU A 574 3.31 2.16 39.78
CA LEU A 574 2.24 1.30 39.26
C LEU A 574 2.71 -0.15 38.97
N MET A 575 3.96 -0.32 38.56
CA MET A 575 4.55 -1.65 38.40
C MET A 575 4.80 -2.35 39.74
N PHE A 576 5.03 -1.60 40.84
CA PHE A 576 5.28 -2.19 42.17
C PHE A 576 4.04 -2.90 42.74
N GLY A 577 2.86 -2.28 42.63
CA GLY A 577 1.60 -2.88 43.07
C GLY A 577 1.29 -4.21 42.37
N ASN A 578 1.31 -4.23 41.03
CA ASN A 578 1.08 -5.47 40.28
C ASN A 578 2.17 -6.54 40.52
N CYS A 579 3.44 -6.14 40.67
CA CYS A 579 4.50 -7.09 41.00
C CYS A 579 4.33 -7.75 42.37
N ALA A 580 3.69 -7.09 43.34
CA ALA A 580 3.45 -7.66 44.68
C ALA A 580 2.52 -8.89 44.63
N MET A 581 1.53 -8.90 43.74
CA MET A 581 0.67 -10.06 43.46
C MET A 581 1.29 -11.11 42.51
N GLY A 582 2.54 -10.90 42.07
CA GLY A 582 3.27 -11.85 41.23
C GLY A 582 2.76 -11.97 39.79
N GLN A 583 1.91 -11.05 39.33
CA GLN A 583 1.43 -10.99 37.95
C GLN A 583 2.12 -9.85 37.19
N GLN A 584 2.66 -10.15 36.01
CA GLN A 584 3.03 -9.11 35.05
C GLN A 584 1.77 -8.74 34.26
N PRO A 585 1.41 -7.45 34.14
CA PRO A 585 0.29 -7.04 33.30
C PRO A 585 0.54 -7.45 31.85
N THR A 586 -0.49 -7.93 31.18
CA THR A 586 -0.44 -8.37 29.78
C THR A 586 -0.21 -7.20 28.83
N GLU A 587 0.27 -7.47 27.61
CA GLU A 587 0.40 -6.44 26.58
C GLU A 587 -0.97 -5.84 26.23
N GLU A 588 -2.04 -6.64 26.31
CA GLU A 588 -3.43 -6.20 26.16
C GLU A 588 -3.88 -5.21 27.26
N GLU A 589 -3.57 -5.47 28.54
CA GLU A 589 -3.93 -4.57 29.65
C GLU A 589 -3.13 -3.25 29.60
N LEU A 590 -1.85 -3.33 29.26
CA LEU A 590 -1.01 -2.14 29.06
C LEU A 590 -1.50 -1.30 27.88
N PHE A 591 -1.88 -1.96 26.77
CA PHE A 591 -2.47 -1.30 25.61
C PHE A 591 -3.83 -0.68 25.91
N GLN A 592 -4.69 -1.36 26.67
CA GLN A 592 -5.98 -0.85 27.13
C GLN A 592 -5.80 0.47 27.92
N MET A 593 -4.91 0.49 28.92
CA MET A 593 -4.62 1.69 29.73
C MET A 593 -4.07 2.87 28.92
N ILE A 594 -3.24 2.61 27.90
CA ILE A 594 -2.77 3.66 26.98
C ILE A 594 -3.92 4.16 26.12
N SER A 595 -4.71 3.25 25.53
CA SER A 595 -5.81 3.59 24.61
C SER A 595 -7.00 4.33 25.24
N GLU A 596 -7.12 4.29 26.58
CA GLU A 596 -8.14 5.06 27.32
C GLU A 596 -7.79 6.55 27.47
N VAL A 597 -6.53 6.96 27.17
CA VAL A 597 -6.02 8.32 27.48
C VAL A 597 -5.09 8.94 26.42
N ASP A 598 -4.58 8.16 25.46
CA ASP A 598 -3.83 8.62 24.27
C ASP A 598 -4.77 9.34 23.27
N GLU A 599 -4.95 10.66 23.42
CA GLU A 599 -5.83 11.47 22.56
C GLU A 599 -5.17 11.79 21.20
N ASP A 600 -3.82 11.84 21.14
CA ASP A 600 -3.08 12.21 19.92
C ASP A 600 -2.72 11.01 19.00
N MET A 601 -2.92 9.78 19.50
CA MET A 601 -2.59 8.50 18.87
C MET A 601 -1.09 8.31 18.57
N SER A 602 -0.22 8.84 19.44
CA SER A 602 1.24 8.63 19.35
C SER A 602 1.69 7.25 19.84
N GLY A 603 0.85 6.54 20.61
CA GLY A 603 1.20 5.27 21.25
C GLY A 603 2.12 5.43 22.47
N ALA A 604 2.16 6.63 23.06
CA ALA A 604 2.93 6.93 24.26
C ALA A 604 2.27 8.07 25.04
N ILE A 605 2.01 7.85 26.34
CA ILE A 605 1.28 8.81 27.17
C ILE A 605 2.13 10.07 27.44
N ASP A 606 1.61 11.23 27.07
CA ASP A 606 2.17 12.57 27.29
C ASP A 606 2.01 13.03 28.77
N PHE A 607 2.50 14.22 29.16
CA PHE A 607 2.40 14.67 30.56
C PHE A 607 0.97 15.11 30.98
N ALA A 608 0.17 15.68 30.07
CA ALA A 608 -1.23 16.00 30.35
C ALA A 608 -2.09 14.74 30.34
N GLU A 609 -1.86 13.83 29.41
CA GLU A 609 -2.50 12.51 29.37
C GLU A 609 -2.12 11.68 30.61
N PHE A 610 -0.87 11.71 31.07
CA PHE A 610 -0.44 11.02 32.29
C PHE A 610 -1.14 11.54 33.55
N LEU A 611 -1.47 12.84 33.61
CA LEU A 611 -2.30 13.38 34.69
C LEU A 611 -3.75 12.88 34.61
N GLN A 612 -4.31 12.71 33.40
CA GLN A 612 -5.61 12.07 33.20
C GLN A 612 -5.60 10.57 33.54
N VAL A 613 -4.52 9.82 33.27
CA VAL A 613 -4.36 8.43 33.75
C VAL A 613 -4.47 8.40 35.27
N ILE A 614 -3.76 9.30 35.96
CA ILE A 614 -3.77 9.39 37.42
C ILE A 614 -5.16 9.77 37.95
N ASP A 615 -5.86 10.76 37.38
CA ASP A 615 -7.21 11.12 37.84
C ASP A 615 -8.23 10.00 37.55
N ASN A 616 -8.21 9.39 36.36
CA ASN A 616 -9.06 8.24 36.05
C ASN A 616 -8.78 7.02 36.94
N GLN A 617 -7.52 6.86 37.43
CA GLN A 617 -7.17 5.83 38.40
C GLN A 617 -7.51 6.22 39.85
N LYS A 618 -7.51 7.50 40.23
CA LYS A 618 -8.07 7.95 41.53
C LYS A 618 -9.56 7.63 41.61
N ASP A 619 -10.32 7.94 40.56
CA ASP A 619 -11.76 7.65 40.51
C ASP A 619 -12.03 6.12 40.55
N ARG A 620 -11.17 5.29 39.93
CA ARG A 620 -11.24 3.82 40.06
C ARG A 620 -10.83 3.32 41.45
N ALA A 621 -9.76 3.86 42.04
CA ALA A 621 -9.26 3.47 43.37
C ALA A 621 -10.21 3.88 44.50
N ALA A 622 -10.89 5.03 44.37
CA ALA A 622 -11.95 5.46 45.29
C ALA A 622 -13.19 4.54 45.30
N MET A 623 -13.26 3.53 44.43
CA MET A 623 -14.30 2.50 44.45
C MET A 623 -13.90 1.25 45.27
N PHE A 624 -12.65 1.15 45.75
CA PHE A 624 -12.12 0.01 46.49
C PHE A 624 -11.41 0.47 47.79
N GLU A 625 -12.19 0.67 48.85
CA GLU A 625 -11.68 0.94 50.20
C GLU A 625 -11.06 -0.33 50.84
N ASP A 626 -9.83 -0.69 50.44
CA ASP A 626 -9.03 -1.63 51.22
C ASP A 626 -7.53 -1.25 51.19
N ASP A 627 -6.94 -1.07 52.37
CA ASP A 627 -5.54 -0.62 52.53
C ASP A 627 -4.52 -1.74 52.26
N SER A 628 -4.96 -2.95 51.90
CA SER A 628 -4.15 -4.18 51.85
C SER A 628 -2.87 -4.01 51.02
N ASP A 629 -2.99 -3.48 49.80
CA ASP A 629 -1.86 -3.34 48.87
C ASP A 629 -0.78 -2.38 49.41
N MET A 630 -1.18 -1.35 50.15
CA MET A 630 -0.27 -0.41 50.83
C MET A 630 0.43 -1.07 52.02
N ILE A 631 -0.28 -1.94 52.77
CA ILE A 631 0.27 -2.68 53.90
C ILE A 631 1.33 -3.68 53.42
N ASP A 632 1.04 -4.46 52.38
CA ASP A 632 1.98 -5.45 51.86
C ASP A 632 3.24 -4.80 51.25
N ALA A 633 3.09 -3.65 50.57
CA ALA A 633 4.23 -2.86 50.11
C ALA A 633 5.11 -2.31 51.27
N PHE A 634 4.48 -1.85 52.36
CA PHE A 634 5.18 -1.39 53.57
C PHE A 634 5.93 -2.53 54.28
N VAL A 635 5.30 -3.71 54.38
CA VAL A 635 5.90 -4.94 54.94
C VAL A 635 7.10 -5.38 54.12
N ALA A 636 6.99 -5.40 52.79
CA ALA A 636 8.10 -5.76 51.90
C ALA A 636 9.32 -4.83 52.05
N CYS A 637 9.11 -3.58 52.45
CA CYS A 637 10.18 -2.59 52.71
C CYS A 637 10.76 -2.66 54.14
N GLY A 638 10.21 -3.48 55.04
CA GLY A 638 10.68 -3.68 56.42
C GLY A 638 9.73 -3.22 57.52
N GLY A 639 8.55 -2.70 57.18
CA GLY A 639 7.46 -2.44 58.12
C GLY A 639 6.76 -3.72 58.60
N LYS A 640 5.61 -3.60 59.28
CA LYS A 640 4.82 -4.75 59.75
C LYS A 640 3.35 -4.70 59.27
N PRO A 641 2.66 -5.87 59.22
CA PRO A 641 1.26 -5.94 58.77
C PRO A 641 0.26 -5.24 59.70
N ASP A 642 0.66 -4.96 60.95
CA ASP A 642 -0.14 -4.20 61.93
C ASP A 642 -0.05 -2.67 61.74
N LYS A 643 0.49 -2.21 60.59
CA LYS A 643 0.84 -0.81 60.27
C LYS A 643 1.87 -0.18 61.24
N THR A 644 2.53 -0.95 62.11
CA THR A 644 3.57 -0.46 63.01
C THR A 644 4.99 -0.73 62.49
N GLY A 645 5.98 -0.12 63.16
CA GLY A 645 7.36 -0.12 62.67
C GLY A 645 7.58 0.96 61.64
N PHE A 646 8.73 0.90 60.97
CA PHE A 646 9.24 1.98 60.14
C PHE A 646 10.10 1.44 58.99
N VAL A 647 10.06 2.12 57.85
CA VAL A 647 10.94 1.82 56.72
C VAL A 647 12.13 2.77 56.75
N ARG A 648 13.33 2.22 56.97
CA ARG A 648 14.56 3.03 57.02
C ARG A 648 14.86 3.66 55.66
N LYS A 649 15.22 4.94 55.69
CA LYS A 649 15.64 5.70 54.51
C LYS A 649 16.74 5.00 53.72
N GLU A 650 17.74 4.42 54.37
CA GLU A 650 18.86 3.73 53.72
C GLU A 650 18.39 2.48 52.96
N THR A 651 17.35 1.79 53.44
CA THR A 651 16.77 0.61 52.79
C THR A 651 16.10 1.00 51.48
N LEU A 652 15.26 2.05 51.48
CA LEU A 652 14.65 2.59 50.25
C LEU A 652 15.69 3.13 49.27
N VAL A 653 16.67 3.89 49.77
CA VAL A 653 17.81 4.38 48.97
C VAL A 653 18.57 3.22 48.32
N LYS A 654 18.82 2.13 49.06
CA LYS A 654 19.52 0.94 48.56
C LYS A 654 18.69 0.18 47.53
N ILE A 655 17.41 -0.10 47.80
CA ILE A 655 16.54 -0.81 46.86
C ILE A 655 16.53 -0.06 45.51
N VAL A 656 16.27 1.25 45.53
CA VAL A 656 16.20 2.06 44.31
C VAL A 656 17.55 2.17 43.59
N LYS A 657 18.65 2.46 44.31
CA LYS A 657 19.97 2.68 43.67
C LYS A 657 20.72 1.41 43.32
N THR A 658 20.56 0.33 44.09
CA THR A 658 21.37 -0.89 44.00
C THR A 658 20.59 -2.03 43.36
N ASP A 659 19.38 -2.33 43.85
CA ASP A 659 18.63 -3.51 43.41
C ASP A 659 17.86 -3.22 42.09
N PHE A 660 17.41 -1.97 41.89
CA PHE A 660 16.87 -1.46 40.61
C PHE A 660 17.88 -0.63 39.79
N GLY A 661 19.09 -0.37 40.31
CA GLY A 661 20.19 0.26 39.57
C GLY A 661 19.98 1.73 39.15
N LEU A 662 19.07 2.47 39.80
CA LEU A 662 18.69 3.82 39.37
C LEU A 662 19.63 4.91 39.92
N THR A 663 20.30 5.63 39.01
CA THR A 663 21.27 6.70 39.32
C THR A 663 20.58 8.03 39.69
N ILE A 664 19.74 8.03 40.72
CA ILE A 664 18.92 9.18 41.16
C ILE A 664 19.36 9.66 42.55
N ASN A 665 19.38 10.97 42.79
CA ASN A 665 19.56 11.52 44.14
C ASN A 665 18.23 11.54 44.93
N ILE A 666 17.77 10.36 45.35
CA ILE A 666 16.48 10.18 46.06
C ILE A 666 16.46 10.77 47.49
N GLU A 667 17.63 11.09 48.06
CA GLU A 667 17.76 11.55 49.44
C GLU A 667 17.07 12.89 49.73
N GLU A 668 16.96 13.77 48.71
CA GLU A 668 16.25 15.06 48.80
C GLU A 668 14.73 14.89 48.71
N MET A 669 14.25 13.83 48.04
CA MET A 669 12.81 13.54 47.94
C MET A 669 12.31 13.00 49.28
N ILE A 670 12.99 12.00 49.84
CA ILE A 670 12.64 11.43 51.16
C ILE A 670 12.73 12.51 52.26
N ASN A 671 13.71 13.42 52.21
CA ASN A 671 13.83 14.56 53.13
C ASN A 671 12.66 15.58 53.08
N LYS A 672 11.69 15.43 52.17
CA LYS A 672 10.49 16.28 52.08
C LYS A 672 9.21 15.54 52.49
N LEU A 673 9.33 14.25 52.81
CA LEU A 673 8.24 13.32 53.12
C LEU A 673 8.40 12.70 54.52
N ASP A 674 9.65 12.55 54.99
CA ASP A 674 10.03 12.47 56.41
C ASP A 674 9.82 13.86 57.04
N VAL A 675 8.60 14.14 57.50
CA VAL A 675 8.20 15.47 58.01
C VAL A 675 8.72 15.69 59.43
N ASN A 676 8.93 14.61 60.18
CA ASN A 676 9.47 14.64 61.53
C ASN A 676 11.01 14.69 61.58
N GLY A 677 11.71 14.32 60.50
CA GLY A 677 13.16 14.38 60.36
C GLY A 677 13.92 13.23 61.03
N SER A 678 13.29 12.07 61.23
CA SER A 678 13.85 10.93 61.95
C SER A 678 14.77 10.03 61.12
N GLY A 679 14.62 10.01 59.80
CA GLY A 679 15.23 9.01 58.90
C GLY A 679 14.49 7.67 58.85
N GLU A 680 13.39 7.49 59.59
CA GLU A 680 12.62 6.25 59.72
C GLU A 680 11.15 6.53 59.32
N ILE A 681 10.75 6.14 58.10
CA ILE A 681 9.45 6.52 57.50
C ILE A 681 8.31 5.70 58.12
N GLU A 682 7.31 6.37 58.67
CA GLU A 682 6.10 5.76 59.25
C GLU A 682 5.06 5.38 58.17
N PHE A 683 4.04 4.56 58.52
CA PHE A 683 3.06 4.05 57.53
C PHE A 683 2.28 5.15 56.79
N GLU A 684 1.86 6.22 57.47
CA GLU A 684 1.12 7.31 56.82
C GLU A 684 2.02 8.19 55.95
N GLU A 685 3.29 8.40 56.33
CA GLU A 685 4.30 9.05 55.48
C GLU A 685 4.62 8.19 54.25
N PHE A 686 4.70 6.86 54.41
CA PHE A 686 4.88 5.91 53.32
C PHE A 686 3.67 5.88 52.38
N LYS A 687 2.44 5.92 52.90
CA LYS A 687 1.21 6.05 52.11
C LYS A 687 1.21 7.34 51.29
N ALA A 688 1.66 8.47 51.86
CA ALA A 688 1.83 9.75 51.17
C ALA A 688 2.97 9.79 50.13
N ILE A 689 3.77 8.71 49.98
CA ILE A 689 4.69 8.51 48.84
C ILE A 689 3.97 7.85 47.65
N LEU A 690 2.85 7.18 47.91
CA LEU A 690 2.13 6.30 46.99
C LEU A 690 0.75 6.85 46.55
N THR A 691 0.23 7.91 47.20
CA THR A 691 -1.05 8.59 46.90
C THR A 691 -0.87 10.05 46.51
#